data_AF-A0A4R4E0T6-F1
#
_entry.id   AF-A0A4R4E0T6-F1
#
_cell.length_a   1.000
_cell.length_b   1.000
_cell.length_c   1.000
_cell.angle_alpha   90.00
_cell.angle_beta   90.00
_cell.angle_gamma   90.00
#
_symmetry.space_group_name_H-M   'P 1'
#
loop_
_entity.id
_entity.type
_entity.pdbx_description
1 polymer ?
#
loop_
_entity_poly.entity_id
_entity_poly.type
_entity_poly.pdbx_seq_one_letter_code
_entity_poly.pdbx_strand_id
1 'polypeptide(L)'
;MRKIFSSLILILLYLGSAAQRSHELLDNDWRFHFGHAADPAKDFGFGLEAIFSKSGRTTGTALDAKFNDSGWRKLNLPHDWAVELPFDSTANFDVQSHGYKPVGGLFPETSIGWYRKRFTVARKDSGARFELQFDGIFRNAQVWINGFYLGRNESGYIGVNYDVTDYLNYNKDNLIVLRVDATQYEGWFYEGAGIYRHVWLNRYNNLHVPQGGSFVHSVVAGKNAVLTMETELRNDGFQNASVTLDYYLFDRSGKRVATAKGAAVNLPARGSGSRKQTMRVPGVHLWDVDDPYLYRLLTIVRSAGRVVDSFVTRTGFRTLRFDGATGFYLNGRHLLIKGTNNHGDHAGVGAALPDYLQYYRVRLLKDMGANAYRTSHGAPTPELLDACDSLGMLVLDEQRLLNSSPEYVDQFTRLIRRDRNHPSVFLWSIGNEEGWIQTQASGRRIAQSLLALQQQLDPTRTSTYAADVANVFSGVNEVIPVRGFNYRHAGVADYHRDHPQQAIIGTEMGSTVTTRGVYVKDTIRAYVPDQDITAPWWASTAEAWWTLAAANRYWAGGFIWTGFDYRGEPTPYQWPNVSSHFGVMDVCGFPKNIYSYYQSWWTDKDVLHISPHWNWKGREGQPIDVWVNTNADNVELFLNGRSLGKKDMPRDRHLQWQFAFEPGRLEAIAYKQGRKLTAQVETTGAPVEVVVTPYKTTMLADGRDATVINISVVDRQGREVPDAQQLVRFSVKGDARIIGVGNGDPSSHEQDKYNDTAAQRHLFNGKAQVIVQSGTTPSFVSFVARGEGLWDGATDIHTVPVQGGGNADPSAYQPRRAPGRMLGADISFLPELEARGIRFRDSVNGHLAERDAIAILKDHGINYIRLRLFNDPARDSGYSPRKGFCDLAHSLAMAKRIKAAGLRFLLDFHYSDYWADPGKQYKPAAWTGLPFPQLRDSVYAFTKRALLALKAQGTLPDMVQCGNEINHGMVWPEGSVQHLDSLAALINAGNRAVREIAPQCLLMLHIALGGQNDESVWFIQNMLERGVQADVLGLSYYPKWHGTLADLRYNLNDLARRYNRDVVVVEYSQLKQEVADITFGVEGDRGRGTFIWEPLNTWESVFDKEGKPTPYLYFYDRIRQKHFKH
;
A
#
# COMPACT_ATOMS: atom_id res chain seq x y z
N MET A 1 46.78 3.27 24.01
CA MET A 1 46.02 3.56 22.78
C MET A 1 44.54 3.84 23.07
N ARG A 2 44.28 4.83 23.92
CA ARG A 2 42.95 5.39 24.25
C ARG A 2 43.07 6.88 23.95
N LYS A 3 42.56 7.32 22.80
CA LYS A 3 42.39 8.71 22.30
C LYS A 3 42.41 8.61 20.76
N ILE A 4 41.24 8.49 20.14
CA ILE A 4 40.92 8.78 18.72
C ILE A 4 39.44 8.42 18.42
N PHE A 5 38.79 7.58 19.23
CA PHE A 5 37.37 7.20 19.01
C PHE A 5 36.31 8.18 19.55
N SER A 6 36.72 9.31 20.15
CA SER A 6 35.79 10.26 20.80
C SER A 6 35.40 11.45 19.91
N SER A 7 35.91 11.53 18.67
CA SER A 7 35.74 12.71 17.81
C SER A 7 34.69 12.53 16.69
N LEU A 8 34.24 11.30 16.40
CA LEU A 8 33.18 11.05 15.42
C LEU A 8 31.76 11.07 16.02
N ILE A 9 31.64 10.92 17.34
CA ILE A 9 30.34 10.85 18.05
C ILE A 9 29.79 12.26 18.36
N LEU A 10 30.62 13.31 18.35
CA LEU A 10 30.16 14.68 18.65
C LEU A 10 29.61 15.46 17.45
N ILE A 11 29.90 15.11 16.20
CA ILE A 11 29.53 15.97 15.04
C ILE A 11 28.07 15.78 14.61
N LEU A 12 27.42 14.67 14.96
CA LEU A 12 25.98 14.47 14.74
C LEU A 12 25.11 14.80 15.96
N LEU A 13 25.72 14.90 17.16
CA LEU A 13 25.03 15.25 18.42
C LEU A 13 25.22 16.73 18.84
N TYR A 14 26.05 17.51 18.16
CA TYR A 14 26.18 18.97 18.33
C TYR A 14 25.54 19.81 17.22
N LEU A 15 24.57 19.26 16.49
CA LEU A 15 23.52 20.07 15.84
C LEU A 15 22.28 20.15 16.74
N GLY A 16 22.49 20.44 18.03
CA GLY A 16 21.49 21.07 18.88
C GLY A 16 21.28 22.53 18.46
N SER A 17 20.92 22.79 17.20
CA SER A 17 20.16 23.98 16.86
C SER A 17 18.70 23.55 16.86
N ALA A 18 17.82 24.29 17.54
CA ALA A 18 16.39 24.18 17.30
C ALA A 18 16.14 24.05 15.79
N ALA A 19 15.30 23.09 15.37
CA ALA A 19 15.00 22.87 13.96
C ALA A 19 14.68 24.19 13.28
N GLN A 20 15.49 24.62 12.32
CA GLN A 20 15.42 25.96 11.73
C GLN A 20 14.23 26.11 10.78
N ARG A 21 13.88 25.03 10.10
CA ARG A 21 12.61 24.83 9.40
C ARG A 21 11.79 23.76 10.14
N SER A 22 10.48 23.94 10.21
CA SER A 22 9.55 22.87 10.61
C SER A 22 8.33 22.82 9.69
N HIS A 23 7.76 21.63 9.56
CA HIS A 23 6.53 21.33 8.82
C HIS A 23 5.63 20.57 9.79
N GLU A 24 4.78 21.29 10.50
CA GLU A 24 3.99 20.74 11.62
C GLU A 24 2.56 20.48 11.18
N LEU A 25 2.07 19.25 11.39
CA LEU A 25 0.71 18.88 11.05
C LEU A 25 -0.29 19.56 11.99
N LEU A 26 -1.31 20.20 11.44
CA LEU A 26 -2.35 20.92 12.17
C LEU A 26 -3.72 20.22 12.14
N ASP A 27 -3.78 18.95 11.76
CA ASP A 27 -5.04 18.22 11.54
C ASP A 27 -5.86 17.91 12.79
N ASN A 28 -5.25 17.88 13.97
CA ASN A 28 -5.97 17.49 15.18
C ASN A 28 -6.79 18.64 15.77
N ASP A 29 -7.85 18.32 16.52
CA ASP A 29 -8.59 19.24 17.41
C ASP A 29 -9.28 20.43 16.69
N TRP A 30 -9.89 20.18 15.54
CA TRP A 30 -10.74 21.16 14.86
C TRP A 30 -12.16 21.16 15.41
N ARG A 31 -12.83 22.30 15.28
CA ARG A 31 -14.28 22.44 15.46
C ARG A 31 -14.96 22.58 14.11
N PHE A 32 -16.07 21.88 13.92
CA PHE A 32 -16.86 21.91 12.71
C PHE A 32 -18.35 22.18 12.99
N HIS A 33 -18.97 22.97 12.11
CA HIS A 33 -20.41 23.15 12.07
C HIS A 33 -20.88 23.51 10.65
N PHE A 34 -22.07 23.06 10.26
CA PHE A 34 -22.69 23.49 9.01
C PHE A 34 -23.08 24.97 9.07
N GLY A 35 -22.78 25.71 7.99
CA GLY A 35 -23.33 27.02 7.74
C GLY A 35 -24.63 26.93 6.92
N HIS A 36 -24.92 27.96 6.13
CA HIS A 36 -26.05 27.92 5.20
C HIS A 36 -25.77 28.74 3.93
N ALA A 37 -25.93 28.14 2.75
CA ALA A 37 -25.57 28.81 1.49
C ALA A 37 -26.51 29.96 1.11
N ALA A 38 -27.77 29.90 1.53
CA ALA A 38 -28.83 30.83 1.10
C ALA A 38 -29.38 31.75 2.20
N ASP A 39 -28.91 31.62 3.45
CA ASP A 39 -29.46 32.35 4.60
C ASP A 39 -28.31 32.84 5.49
N PRO A 40 -27.88 34.10 5.33
CA PRO A 40 -26.81 34.71 6.12
C PRO A 40 -27.00 34.63 7.65
N ALA A 41 -28.24 34.59 8.14
CA ALA A 41 -28.50 34.48 9.58
C ALA A 41 -28.18 33.07 10.10
N LYS A 42 -28.40 32.04 9.28
CA LYS A 42 -28.00 30.65 9.55
C LYS A 42 -26.54 30.38 9.20
N ASP A 43 -25.89 31.29 8.49
CA ASP A 43 -24.46 31.27 8.18
C ASP A 43 -23.62 32.11 9.15
N PHE A 44 -24.02 32.12 10.42
CA PHE A 44 -23.36 32.87 11.50
C PHE A 44 -23.18 34.36 11.22
N GLY A 45 -24.17 35.01 10.61
CA GLY A 45 -24.13 36.45 10.30
C GLY A 45 -23.16 36.82 9.19
N PHE A 46 -22.55 35.85 8.51
CA PHE A 46 -21.68 36.10 7.36
C PHE A 46 -22.49 36.70 6.22
N GLY A 47 -22.12 37.93 5.80
CA GLY A 47 -22.87 38.73 4.84
C GLY A 47 -23.85 39.74 5.44
N LEU A 48 -24.16 39.64 6.75
CA LEU A 48 -24.91 40.67 7.49
C LEU A 48 -23.98 41.67 8.19
N GLU A 49 -22.84 41.19 8.67
CA GLU A 49 -21.87 42.01 9.41
C GLU A 49 -20.81 42.64 8.50
N ALA A 50 -20.45 43.91 8.79
CA ALA A 50 -19.45 44.67 8.03
C ALA A 50 -17.99 44.31 8.42
N ILE A 51 -17.60 43.05 8.27
CA ILE A 51 -16.31 42.48 8.73
C ILE A 51 -15.08 43.07 8.02
N PHE A 52 -15.24 43.72 6.86
CA PHE A 52 -14.15 44.39 6.14
C PHE A 52 -14.04 45.89 6.44
N SER A 53 -14.93 46.45 7.27
CA SER A 53 -14.92 47.90 7.59
C SER A 53 -13.68 48.34 8.40
N LYS A 54 -13.07 47.41 9.15
CA LYS A 54 -11.86 47.60 9.96
C LYS A 54 -11.08 46.29 10.02
N SER A 55 -9.76 46.34 9.83
CA SER A 55 -8.90 45.14 9.93
C SER A 55 -9.04 44.47 11.30
N GLY A 56 -9.24 43.16 11.31
CA GLY A 56 -9.39 42.36 12.54
C GLY A 56 -10.77 42.45 13.21
N ARG A 57 -11.73 43.23 12.68
CA ARG A 57 -13.09 43.28 13.23
C ARG A 57 -13.91 42.08 12.75
N THR A 58 -14.34 41.26 13.70
CA THR A 58 -15.10 40.02 13.43
C THR A 58 -16.38 39.87 14.24
N THR A 59 -16.70 40.87 15.07
CA THR A 59 -17.87 40.87 15.98
C THR A 59 -19.17 40.56 15.24
N GLY A 60 -20.02 39.72 15.85
CA GLY A 60 -21.30 39.32 15.27
C GLY A 60 -21.23 38.09 14.36
N THR A 61 -20.05 37.51 14.16
CA THR A 61 -19.87 36.32 13.31
C THR A 61 -19.09 35.19 13.99
N ALA A 62 -19.09 34.01 13.37
CA ALA A 62 -18.24 32.89 13.77
C ALA A 62 -16.73 33.14 13.55
N LEU A 63 -16.32 34.31 13.02
CA LEU A 63 -14.92 34.72 12.95
C LEU A 63 -14.40 35.26 14.29
N ASP A 64 -15.29 35.65 15.20
CA ASP A 64 -14.91 36.26 16.48
C ASP A 64 -14.19 35.26 17.40
N ALA A 65 -13.09 35.71 18.01
CA ALA A 65 -12.38 34.96 19.04
C ALA A 65 -13.25 34.68 20.28
N LYS A 66 -14.26 35.51 20.54
CA LYS A 66 -15.24 35.33 21.63
C LYS A 66 -16.47 34.51 21.25
N PHE A 67 -16.61 34.12 19.97
CA PHE A 67 -17.69 33.25 19.55
C PHE A 67 -17.65 31.92 20.32
N ASN A 68 -18.80 31.51 20.87
CA ASN A 68 -18.92 30.28 21.65
C ASN A 68 -19.13 29.07 20.72
N ASP A 69 -18.04 28.39 20.37
CA ASP A 69 -18.03 27.17 19.56
C ASP A 69 -18.08 25.87 20.39
N SER A 70 -18.41 25.94 21.68
CA SER A 70 -18.41 24.76 22.55
C SER A 70 -19.34 23.63 22.06
N GLY A 71 -20.46 24.01 21.43
CA GLY A 71 -21.42 23.10 20.80
C GLY A 71 -21.03 22.60 19.40
N TRP A 72 -19.94 23.09 18.80
CA TRP A 72 -19.47 22.60 17.51
C TRP A 72 -18.79 21.24 17.67
N ARG A 73 -18.98 20.36 16.66
CA ARG A 73 -18.39 19.02 16.63
C ARG A 73 -16.87 19.12 16.69
N LYS A 74 -16.24 18.32 17.56
CA LYS A 74 -14.79 18.12 17.54
C LYS A 74 -14.44 17.04 16.53
N LEU A 75 -13.44 17.28 15.69
CA LEU A 75 -12.94 16.30 14.74
C LEU A 75 -11.46 16.52 14.43
N ASN A 76 -10.86 15.52 13.80
CA ASN A 76 -9.55 15.64 13.18
C ASN A 76 -9.73 15.67 11.65
N LEU A 77 -8.83 16.36 10.97
CA LEU A 77 -8.67 16.32 9.53
C LEU A 77 -7.80 15.10 9.14
N PRO A 78 -7.79 14.71 7.85
CA PRO A 78 -8.66 15.18 6.78
C PRO A 78 -10.15 14.88 7.02
N HIS A 79 -11.05 15.77 6.59
CA HIS A 79 -12.50 15.64 6.79
C HIS A 79 -13.27 15.94 5.50
N ASP A 80 -14.02 14.93 5.07
CA ASP A 80 -15.04 15.01 4.03
C ASP A 80 -16.41 14.85 4.71
N TRP A 81 -17.21 15.91 4.79
CA TRP A 81 -18.54 15.82 5.44
C TRP A 81 -19.57 15.17 4.52
N ALA A 82 -19.37 15.18 3.20
CA ALA A 82 -20.37 14.69 2.25
C ALA A 82 -20.56 13.16 2.38
N VAL A 83 -19.50 12.43 2.73
CA VAL A 83 -19.56 10.96 2.93
C VAL A 83 -20.46 10.60 4.11
N GLU A 84 -20.55 11.48 5.11
CA GLU A 84 -21.34 11.28 6.33
C GLU A 84 -22.84 11.53 6.15
N LEU A 85 -23.22 12.27 5.11
CA LEU A 85 -24.62 12.59 4.82
C LEU A 85 -25.38 11.35 4.35
N PRO A 86 -26.70 11.26 4.61
CA PRO A 86 -27.53 10.23 4.00
C PRO A 86 -27.58 10.39 2.47
N PHE A 87 -28.07 9.36 1.78
CA PHE A 87 -28.37 9.47 0.36
C PHE A 87 -29.74 10.14 0.15
N ASP A 88 -29.84 10.93 -0.91
CA ASP A 88 -31.07 11.60 -1.30
C ASP A 88 -31.35 11.34 -2.79
N SER A 89 -32.54 10.84 -3.12
CA SER A 89 -32.90 10.43 -4.48
C SER A 89 -33.38 11.58 -5.38
N THR A 90 -33.00 12.83 -5.10
CA THR A 90 -33.39 14.00 -5.89
C THR A 90 -33.01 13.81 -7.36
N ALA A 91 -34.00 13.99 -8.25
CA ALA A 91 -33.84 13.87 -9.69
C ALA A 91 -33.15 15.12 -10.28
N ASN A 92 -31.84 15.20 -10.10
CA ASN A 92 -30.98 16.24 -10.67
C ASN A 92 -29.67 15.60 -11.15
N PHE A 93 -29.20 16.02 -12.33
CA PHE A 93 -28.00 15.43 -12.94
C PHE A 93 -26.75 15.62 -12.07
N ASP A 94 -26.56 16.79 -11.47
CA ASP A 94 -25.39 17.05 -10.63
C ASP A 94 -25.46 16.25 -9.33
N VAL A 95 -26.63 16.16 -8.71
CA VAL A 95 -26.83 15.31 -7.52
C VAL A 95 -26.56 13.84 -7.85
N GLN A 96 -27.05 13.35 -8.99
CA GLN A 96 -26.76 12.00 -9.49
C GLN A 96 -25.26 11.78 -9.72
N SER A 97 -24.62 12.69 -10.46
CA SER A 97 -23.21 12.56 -10.85
C SER A 97 -22.27 12.62 -9.64
N HIS A 98 -22.71 13.19 -8.51
CA HIS A 98 -22.00 13.21 -7.24
C HIS A 98 -22.49 12.14 -6.24
N GLY A 99 -23.17 11.11 -6.74
CA GLY A 99 -23.52 9.91 -5.97
C GLY A 99 -24.64 10.11 -4.96
N TYR A 100 -25.58 11.00 -5.29
CA TYR A 100 -26.80 11.25 -4.52
C TYR A 100 -26.54 11.73 -3.09
N LYS A 101 -25.43 12.45 -2.86
CA LYS A 101 -25.18 13.14 -1.61
C LYS A 101 -25.84 14.52 -1.65
N PRO A 102 -26.58 14.92 -0.59
CA PRO A 102 -27.29 16.19 -0.56
C PRO A 102 -26.32 17.34 -0.27
N VAL A 103 -25.52 17.70 -1.26
CA VAL A 103 -24.62 18.87 -1.30
C VAL A 103 -24.92 19.62 -2.59
N GLY A 104 -24.63 20.92 -2.65
CA GLY A 104 -24.88 21.77 -3.81
C GLY A 104 -26.08 22.72 -3.64
N GLY A 105 -26.35 23.54 -4.65
CA GLY A 105 -27.35 24.61 -4.58
C GLY A 105 -28.79 24.21 -4.18
N LEU A 106 -29.16 22.93 -4.31
CA LEU A 106 -30.46 22.40 -3.86
C LEU A 106 -30.51 22.08 -2.36
N PHE A 107 -29.35 21.99 -1.71
CA PHE A 107 -29.19 21.61 -0.30
C PHE A 107 -28.37 22.67 0.46
N PRO A 108 -28.90 23.90 0.62
CA PRO A 108 -28.14 25.01 1.20
C PRO A 108 -27.71 24.77 2.66
N GLU A 109 -28.38 23.91 3.40
CA GLU A 109 -28.11 23.53 4.79
C GLU A 109 -26.90 22.62 4.99
N THR A 110 -26.42 21.96 3.94
CA THR A 110 -25.30 21.00 3.96
C THR A 110 -24.18 21.36 2.98
N SER A 111 -24.28 22.53 2.34
CA SER A 111 -23.30 23.00 1.34
C SER A 111 -22.23 23.93 1.87
N ILE A 112 -22.41 24.50 3.07
CA ILE A 112 -21.41 25.34 3.74
C ILE A 112 -20.87 24.64 4.97
N GLY A 113 -19.55 24.56 5.10
CA GLY A 113 -18.87 24.04 6.29
C GLY A 113 -18.00 25.10 6.93
N TRP A 114 -18.17 25.33 8.23
CA TRP A 114 -17.28 26.19 9.01
C TRP A 114 -16.31 25.37 9.84
N TYR A 115 -15.05 25.77 9.82
CA TYR A 115 -13.98 25.16 10.61
C TYR A 115 -13.31 26.19 11.50
N ARG A 116 -13.03 25.81 12.75
CA ARG A 116 -12.31 26.65 13.72
C ARG A 116 -11.21 25.84 14.41
N LYS A 117 -10.02 26.40 14.53
CA LYS A 117 -8.90 25.81 15.27
C LYS A 117 -8.18 26.84 16.10
N ARG A 118 -7.92 26.48 17.37
CA ARG A 118 -7.02 27.23 18.24
C ARG A 118 -5.66 26.56 18.31
N PHE A 119 -4.61 27.35 18.32
CA PHE A 119 -3.24 26.88 18.52
C PHE A 119 -2.39 27.99 19.15
N THR A 120 -1.22 27.64 19.66
CA THR A 120 -0.29 28.61 20.27
C THR A 120 1.06 28.57 19.57
N VAL A 121 1.74 29.71 19.55
CA VAL A 121 3.12 29.82 19.04
C VAL A 121 4.01 30.36 20.14
N ALA A 122 5.16 29.73 20.35
CA ALA A 122 6.05 30.10 21.44
C ALA A 122 6.72 31.46 21.19
N ARG A 123 6.84 32.30 22.23
CA ARG A 123 7.48 33.63 22.14
C ARG A 123 8.94 33.58 21.71
N LYS A 124 9.66 32.50 21.99
CA LYS A 124 11.04 32.30 21.52
C LYS A 124 11.14 32.27 19.99
N ASP A 125 10.04 31.98 19.29
CA ASP A 125 10.01 31.84 17.84
C ASP A 125 9.54 33.13 17.13
N SER A 126 9.42 34.26 17.84
CA SER A 126 8.90 35.52 17.26
C SER A 126 9.81 36.18 16.21
N GLY A 127 11.01 35.64 16.00
CA GLY A 127 11.90 36.04 14.90
C GLY A 127 11.80 35.15 13.65
N ALA A 128 10.99 34.09 13.69
CA ALA A 128 10.74 33.19 12.58
C ALA A 128 9.63 33.72 11.66
N ARG A 129 9.53 33.12 10.47
CA ARG A 129 8.38 33.25 9.57
C ARG A 129 7.47 32.04 9.73
N PHE A 130 6.17 32.25 9.60
CA PHE A 130 5.16 31.21 9.69
C PHE A 130 4.24 31.24 8.47
N GLU A 131 3.92 30.07 7.93
CA GLU A 131 3.01 29.91 6.80
C GLU A 131 1.99 28.82 7.13
N LEU A 132 0.72 29.10 6.86
CA LEU A 132 -0.37 28.14 6.95
C LEU A 132 -0.60 27.55 5.56
N GLN A 133 -0.45 26.24 5.43
CA GLN A 133 -0.60 25.50 4.17
C GLN A 133 -1.80 24.56 4.27
N PHE A 134 -2.62 24.54 3.22
CA PHE A 134 -3.71 23.58 3.02
C PHE A 134 -3.40 22.81 1.74
N ASP A 135 -3.45 21.48 1.77
CA ASP A 135 -3.10 20.66 0.59
C ASP A 135 -4.28 20.49 -0.39
N GLY A 136 -5.51 20.71 0.09
CA GLY A 136 -6.73 20.70 -0.70
C GLY A 136 -7.96 20.96 0.17
N ILE A 137 -8.87 21.78 -0.35
CA ILE A 137 -10.14 22.11 0.32
C ILE A 137 -11.19 22.10 -0.77
N PHE A 138 -12.24 21.29 -0.62
CA PHE A 138 -13.35 21.25 -1.56
C PHE A 138 -14.56 22.01 -0.98
N ARG A 139 -14.89 23.20 -1.47
CA ARG A 139 -14.10 24.09 -2.35
C ARG A 139 -14.33 25.53 -1.94
N ASN A 140 -13.81 26.49 -2.73
CA ASN A 140 -14.16 27.89 -2.57
C ASN A 140 -13.98 28.40 -1.12
N ALA A 141 -12.83 28.05 -0.53
CA ALA A 141 -12.57 28.28 0.87
C ALA A 141 -12.12 29.72 1.10
N GLN A 142 -12.66 30.37 2.12
CA GLN A 142 -12.17 31.64 2.64
C GLN A 142 -11.51 31.42 4.00
N VAL A 143 -10.35 32.05 4.22
CA VAL A 143 -9.49 31.76 5.38
C VAL A 143 -9.18 33.03 6.17
N TRP A 144 -9.28 32.92 7.49
CA TRP A 144 -8.92 33.97 8.44
C TRP A 144 -7.99 33.44 9.54
N ILE A 145 -7.12 34.32 10.03
CA ILE A 145 -6.38 34.11 11.28
C ILE A 145 -6.52 35.33 12.19
N ASN A 146 -6.92 35.13 13.44
CA ASN A 146 -7.12 36.21 14.42
C ASN A 146 -7.98 37.38 13.89
N GLY A 147 -8.96 37.05 13.03
CA GLY A 147 -9.85 38.02 12.37
C GLY A 147 -9.27 38.75 11.16
N PHE A 148 -8.04 38.48 10.76
CA PHE A 148 -7.45 38.96 9.51
C PHE A 148 -7.79 38.01 8.37
N TYR A 149 -8.35 38.54 7.29
CA TYR A 149 -8.63 37.81 6.07
C TYR A 149 -7.33 37.54 5.32
N LEU A 150 -7.02 36.27 5.05
CA LEU A 150 -5.82 35.84 4.34
C LEU A 150 -6.06 35.72 2.84
N GLY A 151 -7.24 35.24 2.44
CA GLY A 151 -7.59 35.06 1.05
C GLY A 151 -8.64 34.00 0.81
N ARG A 152 -8.82 33.69 -0.47
CA ARG A 152 -9.74 32.70 -1.01
C ARG A 152 -8.95 31.66 -1.81
N ASN A 153 -9.34 30.39 -1.74
CA ASN A 153 -8.91 29.34 -2.67
C ASN A 153 -10.14 28.79 -3.38
N GLU A 154 -10.27 29.08 -4.69
CA GLU A 154 -11.44 28.66 -5.46
C GLU A 154 -11.40 27.17 -5.82
N SER A 155 -10.20 26.65 -6.12
CA SER A 155 -9.98 25.24 -6.50
C SER A 155 -10.44 24.28 -5.41
N GLY A 156 -11.08 23.20 -5.85
CA GLY A 156 -11.36 22.02 -5.04
C GLY A 156 -10.17 21.06 -4.86
N TYR A 157 -9.11 21.20 -5.66
CA TYR A 157 -8.05 20.19 -5.76
C TYR A 157 -6.67 20.72 -5.35
N ILE A 158 -6.21 21.81 -5.97
CA ILE A 158 -4.90 22.37 -5.62
C ILE A 158 -5.04 23.28 -4.40
N GLY A 159 -4.26 22.97 -3.36
CA GLY A 159 -4.23 23.69 -2.11
C GLY A 159 -3.52 25.05 -2.17
N VAL A 160 -3.58 25.82 -1.08
CA VAL A 160 -3.06 27.20 -0.96
C VAL A 160 -2.19 27.34 0.29
N ASN A 161 -1.26 28.29 0.27
CA ASN A 161 -0.50 28.68 1.44
C ASN A 161 -0.53 30.20 1.69
N TYR A 162 -0.47 30.60 2.96
CA TYR A 162 -0.50 32.00 3.39
C TYR A 162 0.58 32.25 4.42
N ASP A 163 1.41 33.27 4.21
CA ASP A 163 2.31 33.78 5.24
C ASP A 163 1.47 34.46 6.33
N VAL A 164 1.52 33.92 7.54
CA VAL A 164 0.72 34.38 8.69
C VAL A 164 1.55 35.09 9.75
N THR A 165 2.85 35.31 9.49
CA THR A 165 3.83 35.78 10.49
C THR A 165 3.37 37.04 11.22
N ASP A 166 2.84 38.01 10.47
CA ASP A 166 2.52 39.34 10.99
C ASP A 166 1.20 39.37 11.79
N TYR A 167 0.41 38.29 11.75
CA TYR A 167 -0.90 38.18 12.40
C TYR A 167 -0.88 37.30 13.66
N LEU A 168 0.24 36.63 13.95
CA LEU A 168 0.36 35.70 15.06
C LEU A 168 0.51 36.40 16.42
N ASN A 169 -0.21 35.87 17.40
CA ASN A 169 -0.03 36.19 18.82
C ASN A 169 0.90 35.16 19.47
N TYR A 170 2.01 35.62 20.03
CA TYR A 170 2.98 34.76 20.70
C TYR A 170 2.62 34.53 22.17
N ASN A 171 2.80 33.28 22.64
CA ASN A 171 2.38 32.80 23.98
C ASN A 171 0.90 33.05 24.29
N LYS A 172 0.06 33.12 23.27
CA LYS A 172 -1.39 33.31 23.37
C LYS A 172 -2.07 32.45 22.30
N ASP A 173 -3.38 32.30 22.44
CA ASP A 173 -4.20 31.63 21.44
C ASP A 173 -4.20 32.42 20.12
N ASN A 174 -3.99 31.66 19.06
CA ASN A 174 -4.27 32.04 17.69
C ASN A 174 -5.50 31.27 17.24
N LEU A 175 -6.38 31.92 16.49
CA LEU A 175 -7.60 31.34 15.97
C LEU A 175 -7.56 31.33 14.45
N ILE A 176 -7.61 30.14 13.86
CA ILE A 176 -7.85 29.93 12.43
C ILE A 176 -9.35 29.71 12.25
N VAL A 177 -9.95 30.39 11.27
CA VAL A 177 -11.34 30.15 10.87
C VAL A 177 -11.41 29.98 9.35
N LEU A 178 -12.15 28.98 8.90
CA LEU A 178 -12.46 28.77 7.49
C LEU A 178 -13.97 28.70 7.27
N ARG A 179 -14.42 29.29 6.17
CA ARG A 179 -15.73 29.05 5.56
C ARG A 179 -15.49 28.33 4.23
N VAL A 180 -15.99 27.11 4.11
CA VAL A 180 -15.87 26.26 2.92
C VAL A 180 -17.21 26.19 2.23
N ASP A 181 -17.24 26.42 0.91
CA ASP A 181 -18.46 26.57 0.13
C ASP A 181 -18.50 25.56 -1.02
N ALA A 182 -19.24 24.47 -0.80
CA ALA A 182 -19.44 23.39 -1.77
C ALA A 182 -20.77 23.53 -2.53
N THR A 183 -21.32 24.75 -2.64
CA THR A 183 -22.60 24.99 -3.33
C THR A 183 -22.52 24.75 -4.84
N GLN A 184 -21.31 24.80 -5.42
CA GLN A 184 -21.02 24.59 -6.84
C GLN A 184 -20.07 23.42 -7.04
N TYR A 185 -20.24 22.68 -8.12
CA TYR A 185 -19.38 21.55 -8.49
C TYR A 185 -18.22 22.01 -9.39
N GLU A 186 -17.08 21.30 -9.36
CA GLU A 186 -16.05 21.41 -10.41
C GLU A 186 -16.14 20.25 -11.39
N GLY A 187 -16.60 19.07 -10.95
CA GLY A 187 -16.60 17.81 -11.68
C GLY A 187 -17.99 17.28 -12.02
N TRP A 188 -18.02 16.03 -12.47
CA TRP A 188 -19.23 15.22 -12.71
C TRP A 188 -19.10 13.84 -12.05
N PHE A 189 -18.49 13.83 -10.87
CA PHE A 189 -18.15 12.65 -10.06
C PHE A 189 -18.13 13.09 -8.60
N TYR A 190 -18.07 12.16 -7.64
CA TYR A 190 -18.00 12.54 -6.23
C TYR A 190 -16.70 13.29 -5.87
N GLU A 191 -16.82 14.55 -5.48
CA GLU A 191 -15.68 15.43 -5.14
C GLU A 191 -15.40 15.49 -3.62
N GLY A 192 -16.36 15.03 -2.81
CA GLY A 192 -16.39 15.25 -1.36
C GLY A 192 -16.70 16.70 -1.00
N ALA A 193 -16.62 17.05 0.28
CA ALA A 193 -16.74 18.43 0.73
C ALA A 193 -16.02 18.68 2.06
N GLY A 194 -15.21 19.74 2.15
CA GLY A 194 -14.46 20.12 3.34
C GLY A 194 -12.96 20.18 3.15
N ILE A 195 -12.25 20.16 4.29
CA ILE A 195 -10.78 20.13 4.30
C ILE A 195 -10.35 18.66 4.24
N TYR A 196 -10.46 18.09 3.05
CA TYR A 196 -10.28 16.65 2.80
C TYR A 196 -8.83 16.23 2.56
N ARG A 197 -7.87 17.17 2.69
CA ARG A 197 -6.43 16.92 2.75
C ARG A 197 -5.79 17.64 3.95
N HIS A 198 -4.52 17.39 4.20
CA HIS A 198 -3.80 17.90 5.36
C HIS A 198 -3.71 19.43 5.43
N VAL A 199 -3.56 19.91 6.66
CA VAL A 199 -3.20 21.30 6.99
C VAL A 199 -1.89 21.32 7.75
N TRP A 200 -1.01 22.25 7.39
CA TRP A 200 0.33 22.36 7.96
C TRP A 200 0.64 23.78 8.45
N LEU A 201 1.39 23.87 9.55
CA LEU A 201 2.09 25.08 9.97
C LEU A 201 3.57 24.96 9.62
N ASN A 202 3.98 25.72 8.62
CA ASN A 202 5.36 25.82 8.21
C ASN A 202 6.06 26.91 9.00
N ARG A 203 7.26 26.63 9.49
CA ARG A 203 8.14 27.63 10.11
C ARG A 203 9.43 27.74 9.33
N TYR A 204 9.88 28.97 9.10
CA TYR A 204 11.13 29.28 8.41
C TYR A 204 11.93 30.36 9.16
N ASN A 205 13.22 30.50 8.86
CA ASN A 205 13.93 31.74 9.17
C ASN A 205 13.62 32.82 8.11
N ASN A 206 13.94 34.08 8.40
CA ASN A 206 13.81 35.17 7.41
C ASN A 206 14.56 34.89 6.10
N LEU A 207 15.68 34.16 6.18
CA LEU A 207 16.42 33.64 5.04
C LEU A 207 16.04 32.18 4.82
N HIS A 208 15.30 31.89 3.76
CA HIS A 208 14.79 30.54 3.51
C HIS A 208 14.51 30.31 2.02
N VAL A 209 14.29 29.04 1.67
CA VAL A 209 13.74 28.63 0.37
C VAL A 209 12.22 28.59 0.48
N PRO A 210 11.45 29.32 -0.36
CA PRO A 210 10.00 29.27 -0.31
C PRO A 210 9.46 27.90 -0.74
N GLN A 211 8.20 27.60 -0.38
CA GLN A 211 7.51 26.39 -0.85
C GLN A 211 7.49 26.35 -2.39
N GLY A 212 7.80 25.19 -2.98
CA GLY A 212 7.95 25.05 -4.43
C GLY A 212 9.16 25.80 -5.03
N GLY A 213 10.05 26.34 -4.20
CA GLY A 213 11.26 27.06 -4.61
C GLY A 213 12.44 26.18 -5.01
N SER A 214 12.32 24.85 -4.90
CA SER A 214 13.34 23.88 -5.31
C SER A 214 12.92 23.14 -6.57
N PHE A 215 13.82 23.08 -7.55
CA PHE A 215 13.67 22.23 -8.73
C PHE A 215 14.93 21.41 -8.95
N VAL A 216 14.77 20.09 -8.93
CA VAL A 216 15.83 19.11 -9.02
C VAL A 216 15.56 18.23 -10.23
N HIS A 217 16.46 18.28 -11.22
CA HIS A 217 16.35 17.51 -12.45
C HIS A 217 17.70 16.99 -12.90
N SER A 218 17.72 15.99 -13.78
CA SER A 218 18.96 15.33 -14.17
C SER A 218 19.05 15.04 -15.66
N VAL A 219 20.29 15.03 -16.16
CA VAL A 219 20.63 14.46 -17.46
C VAL A 219 21.43 13.19 -17.20
N VAL A 220 20.92 12.06 -17.69
CA VAL A 220 21.55 10.74 -17.55
C VAL A 220 22.32 10.39 -18.81
N ALA A 221 23.56 9.94 -18.66
CA ALA A 221 24.44 9.49 -19.74
C ALA A 221 25.12 8.17 -19.34
N GLY A 222 24.59 7.05 -19.86
CA GLY A 222 25.03 5.71 -19.47
C GLY A 222 24.78 5.46 -17.99
N LYS A 223 25.83 5.11 -17.23
CA LYS A 223 25.77 4.89 -15.77
C LYS A 223 26.01 6.14 -14.93
N ASN A 224 26.18 7.30 -15.55
CA ASN A 224 26.46 8.56 -14.85
C ASN A 224 25.33 9.55 -15.06
N ALA A 225 25.16 10.49 -14.14
CA ALA A 225 24.23 11.60 -14.31
C ALA A 225 24.84 12.94 -13.89
N VAL A 226 24.32 14.02 -14.47
CA VAL A 226 24.49 15.37 -13.95
C VAL A 226 23.15 15.76 -13.33
N LEU A 227 23.15 15.98 -12.01
CA LEU A 227 22.01 16.51 -11.28
C LEU A 227 22.12 18.03 -11.27
N THR A 228 21.05 18.71 -11.65
CA THR A 228 20.90 20.17 -11.60
C THR A 228 19.95 20.52 -10.46
N MET A 229 20.37 21.47 -9.62
CA MET A 229 19.60 22.00 -8.51
C MET A 229 19.38 23.49 -8.76
N GLU A 230 18.12 23.87 -8.90
CA GLU A 230 17.67 25.26 -9.01
C GLU A 230 16.92 25.61 -7.72
N THR A 231 17.41 26.60 -7.00
CA THR A 231 16.92 26.95 -5.67
C THR A 231 16.65 28.44 -5.59
N GLU A 232 15.40 28.79 -5.35
CA GLU A 232 14.95 30.14 -5.02
C GLU A 232 15.21 30.44 -3.54
N LEU A 233 15.50 31.69 -3.24
CA LEU A 233 15.85 32.17 -1.92
C LEU A 233 15.07 33.46 -1.65
N ARG A 234 14.55 33.57 -0.44
CA ARG A 234 13.90 34.78 0.08
C ARG A 234 14.68 35.33 1.25
N ASN A 235 14.73 36.65 1.33
CA ASN A 235 15.15 37.41 2.49
C ASN A 235 13.98 38.29 2.93
N ASP A 236 13.09 37.75 3.75
CA ASP A 236 11.98 38.52 4.31
C ASP A 236 12.41 39.37 5.54
N GLY A 237 13.71 39.40 5.85
CA GLY A 237 14.30 40.28 6.86
C GLY A 237 14.54 41.71 6.35
N PHE A 238 14.85 42.62 7.28
CA PHE A 238 15.10 44.04 7.01
C PHE A 238 16.58 44.41 6.83
N GLN A 239 17.45 43.40 6.75
CA GLN A 239 18.88 43.59 6.53
C GLN A 239 19.31 42.81 5.30
N ASN A 240 20.28 43.33 4.55
CA ASN A 240 20.92 42.59 3.47
C ASN A 240 21.61 41.36 4.05
N ALA A 241 21.61 40.27 3.29
CA ALA A 241 22.22 39.01 3.70
C ALA A 241 23.00 38.39 2.55
N SER A 242 24.01 37.60 2.91
CA SER A 242 24.77 36.79 1.96
C SER A 242 24.59 35.33 2.35
N VAL A 243 24.14 34.50 1.41
CA VAL A 243 23.85 33.08 1.66
C VAL A 243 24.64 32.15 0.76
N THR A 244 25.03 30.98 1.26
CA THR A 244 25.63 29.90 0.47
C THR A 244 24.75 28.66 0.52
N LEU A 245 24.74 27.89 -0.57
CA LEU A 245 23.98 26.64 -0.69
C LEU A 245 24.93 25.44 -0.70
N ASP A 246 24.74 24.51 0.23
CA ASP A 246 25.39 23.20 0.20
C ASP A 246 24.35 22.13 -0.14
N TYR A 247 24.74 21.19 -1.00
CA TYR A 247 23.93 20.05 -1.40
C TYR A 247 24.65 18.73 -1.10
N TYR A 248 23.91 17.77 -0.56
CA TYR A 248 24.39 16.42 -0.29
C TYR A 248 23.37 15.40 -0.78
N LEU A 249 23.77 14.54 -1.72
CA LEU A 249 22.94 13.47 -2.24
C LEU A 249 23.21 12.17 -1.50
N PHE A 250 22.17 11.55 -0.99
CA PHE A 250 22.22 10.26 -0.29
C PHE A 250 21.45 9.20 -1.06
N ASP A 251 22.02 8.00 -1.10
CA ASP A 251 21.34 6.82 -1.64
C ASP A 251 20.32 6.24 -0.65
N ARG A 252 19.64 5.14 -1.04
CA ARG A 252 18.60 4.51 -0.22
C ARG A 252 19.12 4.02 1.14
N SER A 253 20.39 3.60 1.22
CA SER A 253 21.05 3.14 2.45
C SER A 253 21.48 4.27 3.40
N GLY A 254 21.38 5.53 2.96
CA GLY A 254 21.84 6.68 3.73
C GLY A 254 23.31 7.01 3.49
N LYS A 255 23.98 6.35 2.54
CA LYS A 255 25.34 6.69 2.14
C LYS A 255 25.32 7.91 1.22
N ARG A 256 26.20 8.88 1.52
CA ARG A 256 26.40 10.06 0.69
C ARG A 256 27.14 9.69 -0.60
N VAL A 257 26.54 9.96 -1.75
CA VAL A 257 27.07 9.61 -3.09
C VAL A 257 27.60 10.80 -3.88
N ALA A 258 27.13 12.02 -3.60
CA ALA A 258 27.60 13.23 -4.28
C ALA A 258 27.43 14.49 -3.40
N THR A 259 28.13 15.56 -3.75
CA THR A 259 28.01 16.87 -3.09
C THR A 259 28.29 18.00 -4.07
N ALA A 260 27.65 19.14 -3.84
CA ALA A 260 28.00 20.42 -4.46
C ALA A 260 27.94 21.52 -3.41
N LYS A 261 28.86 22.49 -3.50
CA LYS A 261 28.86 23.69 -2.67
C LYS A 261 28.82 24.92 -3.55
N GLY A 262 28.00 25.89 -3.17
CA GLY A 262 27.74 27.12 -3.92
C GLY A 262 28.58 28.30 -3.48
N ALA A 263 28.81 29.22 -4.41
CA ALA A 263 29.28 30.57 -4.10
C ALA A 263 28.16 31.38 -3.42
N ALA A 264 28.53 32.46 -2.74
CA ALA A 264 27.61 33.31 -2.04
C ALA A 264 26.60 33.99 -3.01
N VAL A 265 25.35 34.10 -2.56
CA VAL A 265 24.26 34.86 -3.19
C VAL A 265 23.92 36.01 -2.25
N ASN A 266 24.03 37.24 -2.75
CA ASN A 266 23.67 38.42 -1.96
C ASN A 266 22.19 38.74 -2.19
N LEU A 267 21.44 38.83 -1.10
CA LEU A 267 20.02 39.14 -1.09
C LEU A 267 19.81 40.48 -0.39
N PRO A 268 19.19 41.48 -1.04
CA PRO A 268 18.84 42.71 -0.36
C PRO A 268 17.78 42.43 0.73
N ALA A 269 17.64 43.35 1.68
CA ALA A 269 16.52 43.36 2.62
C ALA A 269 15.20 43.29 1.85
N ARG A 270 14.27 42.43 2.28
CA ARG A 270 12.98 42.17 1.61
C ARG A 270 13.12 41.72 0.14
N GLY A 271 14.27 41.17 -0.23
CA GLY A 271 14.59 40.72 -1.58
C GLY A 271 14.47 39.21 -1.78
N SER A 272 14.56 38.80 -3.04
CA SER A 272 14.67 37.40 -3.44
C SER A 272 15.84 37.20 -4.41
N GLY A 273 16.21 35.95 -4.62
CA GLY A 273 17.22 35.55 -5.59
C GLY A 273 17.09 34.07 -5.92
N SER A 274 17.88 33.59 -6.87
CA SER A 274 17.92 32.18 -7.21
C SER A 274 19.35 31.74 -7.52
N ARG A 275 19.58 30.43 -7.41
CA ARG A 275 20.85 29.81 -7.76
C ARG A 275 20.60 28.52 -8.52
N LYS A 276 21.33 28.36 -9.62
CA LYS A 276 21.44 27.12 -10.38
C LYS A 276 22.81 26.51 -10.16
N GLN A 277 22.86 25.25 -9.77
CA GLN A 277 24.09 24.48 -9.56
C GLN A 277 23.97 23.09 -10.15
N THR A 278 25.10 22.45 -10.40
CA THR A 278 25.16 21.08 -10.88
C THR A 278 26.08 20.24 -10.01
N MET A 279 25.80 18.94 -9.93
CA MET A 279 26.71 17.93 -9.38
C MET A 279 26.78 16.71 -10.29
N ARG A 280 27.97 16.11 -10.39
CA ARG A 280 28.18 14.84 -11.10
C ARG A 280 27.90 13.68 -10.14
N VAL A 281 27.13 12.71 -10.60
CA VAL A 281 26.75 11.52 -9.83
C VAL A 281 27.20 10.29 -10.61
N PRO A 282 28.29 9.62 -10.20
CA PRO A 282 28.75 8.40 -10.86
C PRO A 282 27.94 7.19 -10.41
N GLY A 283 27.73 6.22 -11.30
CA GLY A 283 27.09 4.95 -10.97
C GLY A 283 25.65 5.09 -10.47
N VAL A 284 24.81 5.86 -11.18
CA VAL A 284 23.41 6.04 -10.81
C VAL A 284 22.62 4.75 -10.94
N HIS A 285 21.77 4.49 -9.95
CA HIS A 285 20.72 3.50 -10.01
C HIS A 285 19.45 4.19 -10.53
N LEU A 286 18.93 3.74 -11.66
CA LEU A 286 17.79 4.40 -12.30
C LEU A 286 16.49 4.09 -11.56
N TRP A 287 15.62 5.08 -11.48
CA TRP A 287 14.22 4.86 -11.16
C TRP A 287 13.54 4.21 -12.37
N ASP A 288 12.83 3.12 -12.14
CA ASP A 288 12.03 2.39 -13.12
C ASP A 288 10.71 1.93 -12.46
N VAL A 289 9.72 1.56 -13.27
CA VAL A 289 8.43 1.04 -12.78
C VAL A 289 8.58 -0.29 -12.05
N ASP A 290 9.63 -1.07 -12.36
CA ASP A 290 9.91 -2.36 -11.72
C ASP A 290 10.98 -2.25 -10.61
N ASP A 291 11.76 -1.17 -10.62
CA ASP A 291 12.77 -0.85 -9.61
C ASP A 291 12.76 0.66 -9.27
N PRO A 292 11.83 1.11 -8.42
CA PRO A 292 11.65 2.52 -8.09
C PRO A 292 12.74 3.05 -7.15
N TYR A 293 13.98 3.16 -7.64
CA TYR A 293 15.12 3.62 -6.86
C TYR A 293 15.08 5.13 -6.61
N LEU A 294 15.17 5.51 -5.34
CA LEU A 294 14.98 6.90 -4.89
C LEU A 294 16.16 7.35 -4.04
N TYR A 295 16.59 8.57 -4.31
CA TYR A 295 17.63 9.29 -3.62
C TYR A 295 17.03 10.40 -2.75
N ARG A 296 17.83 10.89 -1.79
CA ARG A 296 17.51 12.03 -0.93
C ARG A 296 18.54 13.13 -1.12
N LEU A 297 18.11 14.30 -1.59
CA LEU A 297 18.94 15.48 -1.70
C LEU A 297 18.71 16.38 -0.49
N LEU A 298 19.70 16.48 0.39
CA LEU A 298 19.71 17.46 1.48
C LEU A 298 20.24 18.80 0.95
N THR A 299 19.41 19.84 1.02
CA THR A 299 19.79 21.22 0.74
C THR A 299 20.01 21.95 2.05
N ILE A 300 21.13 22.67 2.19
CA ILE A 300 21.47 23.47 3.36
C ILE A 300 21.75 24.90 2.92
N VAL A 301 21.01 25.86 3.48
CA VAL A 301 21.24 27.29 3.31
C VAL A 301 22.04 27.79 4.50
N ARG A 302 23.16 28.49 4.24
CA ARG A 302 23.97 29.10 5.30
C ARG A 302 24.06 30.61 5.13
N SER A 303 24.07 31.33 6.25
CA SER A 303 24.38 32.77 6.32
C SER A 303 25.40 32.99 7.44
N ALA A 304 26.46 33.75 7.16
CA ALA A 304 27.58 33.98 8.09
C ALA A 304 28.11 32.68 8.76
N GLY A 305 28.22 31.60 7.98
CA GLY A 305 28.69 30.28 8.43
C GLY A 305 27.67 29.43 9.19
N ARG A 306 26.55 30.01 9.64
CA ARG A 306 25.46 29.30 10.33
C ARG A 306 24.48 28.74 9.32
N VAL A 307 23.95 27.54 9.57
CA VAL A 307 22.75 27.08 8.83
C VAL A 307 21.62 28.04 9.18
N VAL A 308 20.78 28.38 8.21
CA VAL A 308 19.54 29.16 8.42
C VAL A 308 18.32 28.45 7.85
N ASP A 309 18.51 27.47 6.96
CA ASP A 309 17.43 26.66 6.44
C ASP A 309 17.99 25.32 5.94
N SER A 310 17.17 24.28 6.01
CA SER A 310 17.51 22.96 5.45
C SER A 310 16.27 22.13 5.20
N PHE A 311 16.25 21.39 4.09
CA PHE A 311 15.18 20.45 3.76
C PHE A 311 15.70 19.33 2.86
N VAL A 312 14.92 18.25 2.76
CA VAL A 312 15.21 17.10 1.91
C VAL A 312 14.25 17.08 0.73
N THR A 313 14.78 16.93 -0.48
CA THR A 313 13.99 16.63 -1.69
C THR A 313 14.23 15.17 -2.07
N ARG A 314 13.15 14.39 -2.14
CA ARG A 314 13.18 13.03 -2.71
C ARG A 314 13.22 13.12 -4.23
N THR A 315 14.04 12.33 -4.89
CA THR A 315 14.17 12.36 -6.35
C THR A 315 14.68 11.02 -6.91
N GLY A 316 14.64 10.84 -8.23
CA GLY A 316 15.12 9.66 -8.93
C GLY A 316 15.70 10.00 -10.30
N PHE A 317 16.65 9.18 -10.77
CA PHE A 317 17.28 9.35 -12.09
C PHE A 317 16.55 8.49 -13.12
N ARG A 318 16.04 9.10 -14.18
CA ARG A 318 15.43 8.39 -15.32
C ARG A 318 15.48 9.24 -16.58
N THR A 319 15.29 8.62 -17.73
CA THR A 319 15.09 9.33 -19.01
C THR A 319 13.72 9.03 -19.58
N LEU A 320 13.05 10.06 -20.11
CA LEU A 320 11.74 9.98 -20.74
C LEU A 320 11.85 10.40 -22.20
N ARG A 321 11.14 9.71 -23.10
CA ARG A 321 11.06 10.11 -24.51
C ARG A 321 9.75 9.64 -25.14
N PHE A 322 9.05 10.56 -25.79
CA PHE A 322 7.95 10.26 -26.70
C PHE A 322 8.44 10.32 -28.15
N ASP A 323 7.88 9.46 -28.98
CA ASP A 323 8.24 9.29 -30.39
C ASP A 323 6.96 9.04 -31.21
N GLY A 324 6.74 9.84 -32.25
CA GLY A 324 5.52 9.72 -33.07
C GLY A 324 5.33 8.35 -33.72
N ALA A 325 6.43 7.70 -34.12
CA ALA A 325 6.38 6.42 -34.84
C ALA A 325 6.46 5.20 -33.91
N THR A 326 7.07 5.35 -32.73
CA THR A 326 7.42 4.22 -31.86
C THR A 326 7.01 4.38 -30.40
N GLY A 327 6.16 5.36 -30.07
CA GLY A 327 5.51 5.44 -28.78
C GLY A 327 6.40 5.99 -27.67
N PHE A 328 6.36 5.37 -26.49
CA PHE A 328 7.00 5.88 -25.27
C PHE A 328 8.20 5.05 -24.83
N TYR A 329 9.22 5.72 -24.30
CA TYR A 329 10.44 5.11 -23.80
C TYR A 329 10.77 5.61 -22.39
N LEU A 330 11.05 4.65 -21.51
CA LEU A 330 11.61 4.86 -20.17
C LEU A 330 13.00 4.24 -20.13
N ASN A 331 14.02 5.02 -19.72
CA ASN A 331 15.40 4.54 -19.61
C ASN A 331 15.96 3.92 -20.92
N GLY A 332 15.52 4.43 -22.07
CA GLY A 332 15.91 3.93 -23.40
C GLY A 332 15.18 2.68 -23.87
N ARG A 333 14.31 2.10 -23.03
CA ARG A 333 13.49 0.92 -23.33
C ARG A 333 12.06 1.35 -23.72
N HIS A 334 11.56 0.81 -24.82
CA HIS A 334 10.15 0.97 -25.20
C HIS A 334 9.25 0.41 -24.09
N LEU A 335 8.29 1.21 -23.63
CA LEU A 335 7.36 0.85 -22.57
C LEU A 335 5.95 1.21 -23.01
N LEU A 336 5.08 0.20 -23.13
CA LEU A 336 3.64 0.44 -23.27
C LEU A 336 3.09 0.95 -21.93
N ILE A 337 2.36 2.05 -21.98
CA ILE A 337 1.60 2.61 -20.87
C ILE A 337 0.37 1.73 -20.65
N LYS A 338 0.34 1.09 -19.48
CA LYS A 338 -0.73 0.24 -18.95
C LYS A 338 -1.34 0.99 -17.79
N GLY A 339 -2.09 2.04 -18.12
CA GLY A 339 -2.55 3.03 -17.17
C GLY A 339 -3.98 2.81 -16.68
N THR A 340 -4.33 3.42 -15.56
CA THR A 340 -5.72 3.56 -15.12
C THR A 340 -6.05 5.02 -14.79
N ASN A 341 -7.26 5.46 -15.14
CA ASN A 341 -7.88 6.68 -14.62
C ASN A 341 -8.44 6.38 -13.24
N ASN A 342 -8.25 7.29 -12.28
CA ASN A 342 -8.70 7.06 -10.91
C ASN A 342 -9.14 8.38 -10.25
N HIS A 343 -10.33 8.35 -9.65
CA HIS A 343 -10.82 9.41 -8.78
C HIS A 343 -10.27 9.29 -7.34
N GLY A 344 -10.44 10.36 -6.58
CA GLY A 344 -9.85 10.55 -5.27
C GLY A 344 -10.57 9.88 -4.09
N ASP A 345 -11.67 9.15 -4.30
CA ASP A 345 -12.44 8.55 -3.20
C ASP A 345 -12.19 7.06 -2.98
N HIS A 346 -12.58 6.59 -1.78
CA HIS A 346 -12.56 5.18 -1.39
C HIS A 346 -13.74 4.88 -0.45
N ALA A 347 -14.23 3.63 -0.49
CA ALA A 347 -15.35 3.18 0.34
C ALA A 347 -15.15 3.52 1.82
N GLY A 348 -16.20 3.95 2.51
CA GLY A 348 -16.12 4.25 3.94
C GLY A 348 -15.53 5.63 4.30
N VAL A 349 -14.61 6.19 3.50
CA VAL A 349 -13.87 7.42 3.83
C VAL A 349 -14.11 8.60 2.89
N GLY A 350 -14.76 8.37 1.74
CA GLY A 350 -15.01 9.44 0.77
C GLY A 350 -13.70 9.95 0.20
N ALA A 351 -13.54 11.27 0.05
CA ALA A 351 -12.32 11.89 -0.46
C ALA A 351 -11.21 12.07 0.60
N ALA A 352 -11.54 11.93 1.89
CA ALA A 352 -10.62 12.09 3.02
C ALA A 352 -9.83 10.79 3.30
N LEU A 353 -9.03 10.35 2.32
CA LEU A 353 -8.23 9.13 2.43
C LEU A 353 -7.07 9.32 3.41
N PRO A 354 -6.88 8.42 4.39
CA PRO A 354 -5.61 8.30 5.10
C PRO A 354 -4.46 8.03 4.12
N ASP A 355 -3.26 8.54 4.40
CA ASP A 355 -2.08 8.48 3.54
C ASP A 355 -1.79 7.04 3.09
N TYR A 356 -1.92 6.10 4.02
CA TYR A 356 -1.69 4.68 3.78
C TYR A 356 -2.62 4.09 2.70
N LEU A 357 -3.86 4.59 2.58
CA LEU A 357 -4.78 4.11 1.55
C LEU A 357 -4.27 4.45 0.14
N GLN A 358 -3.45 5.48 -0.02
CA GLN A 358 -2.80 5.76 -1.32
C GLN A 358 -1.87 4.61 -1.72
N TYR A 359 -1.03 4.13 -0.77
CA TYR A 359 -0.13 2.99 -1.00
C TYR A 359 -0.91 1.71 -1.27
N TYR A 360 -1.97 1.45 -0.50
CA TYR A 360 -2.86 0.30 -0.71
C TYR A 360 -3.46 0.30 -2.12
N ARG A 361 -4.07 1.42 -2.55
CA ARG A 361 -4.73 1.54 -3.86
C ARG A 361 -3.72 1.42 -5.01
N VAL A 362 -2.58 2.10 -4.93
CA VAL A 362 -1.52 2.00 -5.95
C VAL A 362 -0.96 0.57 -6.03
N ARG A 363 -0.83 -0.13 -4.90
CA ARG A 363 -0.38 -1.53 -4.89
C ARG A 363 -1.37 -2.44 -5.62
N LEU A 364 -2.67 -2.32 -5.36
CA LEU A 364 -3.68 -3.13 -6.05
C LEU A 364 -3.62 -2.96 -7.58
N LEU A 365 -3.41 -1.74 -8.05
CA LEU A 365 -3.23 -1.45 -9.48
C LEU A 365 -1.93 -2.08 -10.02
N LYS A 366 -0.81 -1.99 -9.29
CA LYS A 366 0.45 -2.68 -9.65
C LYS A 366 0.25 -4.19 -9.74
N ASP A 367 -0.53 -4.77 -8.83
CA ASP A 367 -0.77 -6.22 -8.80
C ASP A 367 -1.59 -6.71 -9.99
N MET A 368 -2.48 -5.86 -10.52
CA MET A 368 -3.17 -6.07 -11.80
C MET A 368 -2.21 -6.03 -12.99
N GLY A 369 -1.10 -5.31 -12.89
CA GLY A 369 -0.14 -5.08 -13.98
C GLY A 369 -0.12 -3.66 -14.52
N ALA A 370 -0.81 -2.72 -13.87
CA ALA A 370 -0.72 -1.32 -14.24
C ALA A 370 0.70 -0.77 -13.98
N ASN A 371 1.14 0.15 -14.82
CA ASN A 371 2.42 0.86 -14.67
C ASN A 371 2.27 2.38 -14.75
N ALA A 372 1.04 2.89 -14.95
CA ALA A 372 0.74 4.30 -14.92
C ALA A 372 -0.60 4.63 -14.24
N TYR A 373 -0.72 5.85 -13.75
CA TYR A 373 -1.88 6.41 -13.06
C TYR A 373 -2.18 7.79 -13.66
N ARG A 374 -3.44 8.06 -14.02
CA ARG A 374 -3.91 9.41 -14.38
C ARG A 374 -4.77 9.96 -13.26
N THR A 375 -4.48 11.19 -12.83
CA THR A 375 -5.15 11.88 -11.73
C THR A 375 -6.45 12.56 -12.20
N SER A 376 -7.39 11.74 -12.67
CA SER A 376 -8.65 12.18 -13.27
C SER A 376 -9.58 12.79 -12.23
N HIS A 377 -9.93 14.08 -12.27
CA HIS A 377 -9.43 15.14 -13.15
C HIS A 377 -8.96 16.36 -12.35
N GLY A 378 -7.90 16.22 -11.58
CA GLY A 378 -7.36 17.34 -10.82
C GLY A 378 -6.09 17.02 -10.06
N ALA A 379 -5.52 18.07 -9.46
CA ALA A 379 -4.28 18.00 -8.71
C ALA A 379 -4.35 16.88 -7.63
N PRO A 380 -3.44 15.89 -7.64
CA PRO A 380 -3.42 14.83 -6.65
C PRO A 380 -3.02 15.34 -5.27
N THR A 381 -3.22 14.52 -4.24
CA THR A 381 -2.60 14.76 -2.93
C THR A 381 -1.11 14.39 -2.99
N PRO A 382 -0.21 15.09 -2.26
CA PRO A 382 1.22 14.76 -2.26
C PRO A 382 1.52 13.29 -1.92
N GLU A 383 0.73 12.70 -1.03
CA GLU A 383 0.88 11.32 -0.55
C GLU A 383 0.65 10.29 -1.66
N LEU A 384 -0.18 10.60 -2.66
CA LEU A 384 -0.37 9.76 -3.84
C LEU A 384 0.88 9.75 -4.72
N LEU A 385 1.51 10.91 -4.92
CA LEU A 385 2.77 10.99 -5.67
C LEU A 385 3.91 10.29 -4.95
N ASP A 386 3.96 10.40 -3.62
CA ASP A 386 4.89 9.63 -2.79
C ASP A 386 4.68 8.12 -2.90
N ALA A 387 3.43 7.66 -2.92
CA ALA A 387 3.11 6.25 -3.16
C ALA A 387 3.55 5.80 -4.56
N CYS A 388 3.24 6.58 -5.61
CA CYS A 388 3.63 6.30 -6.98
C CYS A 388 5.15 6.27 -7.19
N ASP A 389 5.87 7.23 -6.60
CA ASP A 389 7.34 7.24 -6.58
C ASP A 389 7.89 5.97 -5.95
N SER A 390 7.35 5.58 -4.80
CA SER A 390 7.82 4.44 -3.99
C SER A 390 7.53 3.09 -4.62
N LEU A 391 6.39 2.97 -5.31
CA LEU A 391 5.87 1.71 -5.85
C LEU A 391 6.14 1.52 -7.35
N GLY A 392 6.72 2.53 -8.01
CA GLY A 392 7.05 2.45 -9.43
C GLY A 392 5.82 2.56 -10.32
N MET A 393 5.08 3.67 -10.19
CA MET A 393 3.91 4.00 -10.98
C MET A 393 4.16 5.34 -11.69
N LEU A 394 4.08 5.39 -13.02
CA LEU A 394 4.16 6.65 -13.76
C LEU A 394 2.90 7.48 -13.53
N VAL A 395 2.99 8.81 -13.44
CA VAL A 395 1.83 9.69 -13.20
C VAL A 395 1.64 10.67 -14.34
N LEU A 396 0.45 10.62 -14.95
CA LEU A 396 -0.11 11.69 -15.77
C LEU A 396 -0.86 12.64 -14.82
N ASP A 397 -0.21 13.75 -14.50
CA ASP A 397 -0.65 14.71 -13.49
C ASP A 397 -1.46 15.83 -14.15
N GLU A 398 -2.67 16.07 -13.66
CA GLU A 398 -3.73 16.75 -14.41
C GLU A 398 -4.25 18.02 -13.75
N GLN A 399 -4.32 19.09 -14.53
CA GLN A 399 -5.06 20.30 -14.21
C GLN A 399 -6.56 20.11 -14.50
N ARG A 400 -7.43 20.62 -13.62
CA ARG A 400 -8.89 20.41 -13.72
C ARG A 400 -9.53 21.02 -14.96
N LEU A 401 -9.27 22.30 -15.28
CA LEU A 401 -9.87 23.01 -16.41
C LEU A 401 -8.83 23.64 -17.34
N LEU A 402 -9.10 23.60 -18.65
CA LEU A 402 -8.30 24.27 -19.68
C LEU A 402 -8.61 25.76 -19.72
N ASN A 403 -7.88 26.56 -18.96
CA ASN A 403 -8.13 28.00 -18.87
C ASN A 403 -6.84 28.80 -18.60
N SER A 404 -6.70 29.97 -19.23
CA SER A 404 -5.54 30.84 -19.12
C SER A 404 -5.83 32.14 -18.34
N SER A 405 -6.92 32.21 -17.57
CA SER A 405 -7.15 33.32 -16.65
C SER A 405 -6.14 33.29 -15.49
N PRO A 406 -5.93 34.40 -14.77
CA PRO A 406 -4.98 34.45 -13.65
C PRO A 406 -5.19 33.34 -12.60
N GLU A 407 -6.44 33.00 -12.29
CA GLU A 407 -6.78 31.93 -11.34
C GLU A 407 -6.25 30.56 -11.80
N TYR A 408 -6.57 30.13 -13.02
CA TYR A 408 -6.17 28.81 -13.52
C TYR A 408 -4.69 28.74 -13.90
N VAL A 409 -4.10 29.86 -14.31
CA VAL A 409 -2.63 29.97 -14.49
C VAL A 409 -1.90 29.82 -13.17
N ASP A 410 -2.42 30.42 -12.09
CA ASP A 410 -1.87 30.24 -10.74
C ASP A 410 -2.03 28.80 -10.25
N GLN A 411 -3.20 28.18 -10.44
CA GLN A 411 -3.43 26.77 -10.10
C GLN A 411 -2.45 25.83 -10.83
N PHE A 412 -2.26 26.00 -12.13
CA PHE A 412 -1.31 25.19 -12.90
C PHE A 412 0.15 25.46 -12.51
N THR A 413 0.47 26.71 -12.15
CA THR A 413 1.79 27.07 -11.61
C THR A 413 2.05 26.35 -10.28
N ARG A 414 1.08 26.38 -9.35
CA ARG A 414 1.18 25.69 -8.06
C ARG A 414 1.33 24.19 -8.23
N LEU A 415 0.55 23.58 -9.13
CA LEU A 415 0.63 22.16 -9.46
C LEU A 415 2.06 21.77 -9.90
N ILE A 416 2.56 22.38 -10.99
CA ILE A 416 3.89 22.02 -11.52
C ILE A 416 4.98 22.28 -10.48
N ARG A 417 4.93 23.41 -9.77
CA ARG A 417 5.99 23.74 -8.79
C ARG A 417 6.02 22.80 -7.60
N ARG A 418 4.86 22.30 -7.16
CA ARG A 418 4.75 21.28 -6.12
C ARG A 418 5.32 19.95 -6.61
N ASP A 419 4.95 19.56 -7.83
CA ASP A 419 5.06 18.15 -8.25
C ASP A 419 6.27 17.82 -9.14
N ARG A 420 6.92 18.82 -9.75
CA ARG A 420 8.02 18.65 -10.73
C ARG A 420 9.23 17.84 -10.24
N ASN A 421 9.40 17.65 -8.93
CA ASN A 421 10.50 16.87 -8.34
C ASN A 421 10.20 15.37 -8.24
N HIS A 422 8.94 14.94 -8.38
CA HIS A 422 8.56 13.53 -8.33
C HIS A 422 9.04 12.78 -9.58
N PRO A 423 9.88 11.73 -9.46
CA PRO A 423 10.30 10.94 -10.61
C PRO A 423 9.15 10.21 -11.31
N SER A 424 8.08 9.86 -10.60
CA SER A 424 6.88 9.21 -11.16
C SER A 424 6.15 10.08 -12.18
N VAL A 425 6.03 11.38 -11.95
CA VAL A 425 5.39 12.29 -12.91
C VAL A 425 6.19 12.23 -14.21
N PHE A 426 5.51 11.99 -15.33
CA PHE A 426 6.15 11.84 -16.64
C PHE A 426 5.50 12.70 -17.73
N LEU A 427 4.28 13.17 -17.49
CA LEU A 427 3.47 13.92 -18.45
C LEU A 427 2.49 14.82 -17.68
N TRP A 428 2.32 16.07 -18.12
CA TRP A 428 1.34 17.01 -17.57
C TRP A 428 0.08 17.03 -18.45
N SER A 429 -1.12 16.94 -17.87
CA SER A 429 -2.37 17.18 -18.60
C SER A 429 -2.89 18.58 -18.34
N ILE A 430 -3.19 19.32 -19.42
CA ILE A 430 -3.69 20.70 -19.34
C ILE A 430 -5.23 20.81 -19.29
N GLY A 431 -5.94 19.67 -19.32
CA GLY A 431 -7.40 19.61 -19.23
C GLY A 431 -7.98 18.35 -19.87
N ASN A 432 -9.29 18.17 -19.67
CA ASN A 432 -10.06 17.01 -20.13
C ASN A 432 -11.40 17.43 -20.77
N GLU A 433 -11.66 16.96 -22.00
CA GLU A 433 -13.00 17.01 -22.65
C GLU A 433 -13.71 18.37 -22.63
N GLU A 434 -12.96 19.41 -22.99
CA GLU A 434 -13.43 20.80 -23.01
C GLU A 434 -14.18 21.07 -24.32
N GLY A 435 -15.29 20.35 -24.52
CA GLY A 435 -16.02 20.23 -25.79
C GLY A 435 -16.37 21.56 -26.46
N TRP A 436 -16.57 22.61 -25.67
CA TRP A 436 -16.89 23.96 -26.17
C TRP A 436 -15.73 24.66 -26.87
N ILE A 437 -14.48 24.30 -26.55
CA ILE A 437 -13.28 25.05 -26.99
C ILE A 437 -12.19 24.17 -27.61
N GLN A 438 -12.19 22.86 -27.38
CA GLN A 438 -11.06 21.98 -27.74
C GLN A 438 -10.73 21.94 -29.23
N THR A 439 -11.73 22.10 -30.11
CA THR A 439 -11.53 22.14 -31.58
C THR A 439 -11.42 23.55 -32.15
N GLN A 440 -11.50 24.57 -31.28
CA GLN A 440 -11.58 25.98 -31.65
C GLN A 440 -10.24 26.71 -31.48
N ALA A 441 -10.11 27.86 -32.16
CA ALA A 441 -8.92 28.71 -32.06
C ALA A 441 -8.69 29.26 -30.63
N SER A 442 -9.75 29.38 -29.82
CA SER A 442 -9.64 29.73 -28.39
C SER A 442 -8.91 28.66 -27.59
N GLY A 443 -9.33 27.39 -27.72
CA GLY A 443 -8.65 26.25 -27.08
C GLY A 443 -7.17 26.17 -27.47
N ARG A 444 -6.87 26.36 -28.77
CA ARG A 444 -5.48 26.44 -29.27
C ARG A 444 -4.64 27.49 -28.54
N ARG A 445 -5.15 28.73 -28.39
CA ARG A 445 -4.43 29.83 -27.74
C ARG A 445 -4.24 29.61 -26.24
N ILE A 446 -5.24 29.03 -25.57
CA ILE A 446 -5.15 28.67 -24.15
C ILE A 446 -4.07 27.60 -23.97
N ALA A 447 -4.11 26.54 -24.78
CA ALA A 447 -3.11 25.47 -24.75
C ALA A 447 -1.68 26.00 -24.99
N GLN A 448 -1.47 26.90 -25.97
CA GLN A 448 -0.16 27.54 -26.19
C GLN A 448 0.34 28.30 -24.96
N SER A 449 -0.54 29.03 -24.27
CA SER A 449 -0.20 29.75 -23.04
C SER A 449 0.25 28.80 -21.93
N LEU A 450 -0.50 27.70 -21.71
CA LEU A 450 -0.16 26.71 -20.68
C LEU A 450 1.10 25.91 -21.04
N LEU A 451 1.32 25.58 -22.32
CA LEU A 451 2.54 24.93 -22.79
C LEU A 451 3.78 25.81 -22.57
N ALA A 452 3.68 27.10 -22.86
CA ALA A 452 4.77 28.05 -22.60
C ALA A 452 5.10 28.13 -21.10
N LEU A 453 4.07 28.16 -20.25
CA LEU A 453 4.23 28.16 -18.79
C LEU A 453 4.84 26.85 -18.28
N GLN A 454 4.38 25.70 -18.78
CA GLN A 454 4.95 24.40 -18.45
C GLN A 454 6.43 24.34 -18.82
N GLN A 455 6.80 24.77 -20.03
CA GLN A 455 8.19 24.80 -20.48
C GLN A 455 9.07 25.72 -19.60
N GLN A 456 8.50 26.81 -19.09
CA GLN A 456 9.19 27.71 -18.15
C GLN A 456 9.40 27.06 -16.77
N LEU A 457 8.41 26.33 -16.25
CA LEU A 457 8.43 25.80 -14.89
C LEU A 457 9.07 24.41 -14.77
N ASP A 458 8.92 23.57 -15.79
CA ASP A 458 9.49 22.22 -15.87
C ASP A 458 9.78 21.85 -17.35
N PRO A 459 10.93 22.23 -17.91
CA PRO A 459 11.32 21.85 -19.28
C PRO A 459 11.70 20.37 -19.43
N THR A 460 11.66 19.56 -18.37
CA THR A 460 12.13 18.16 -18.41
C THR A 460 11.03 17.15 -18.72
N ARG A 461 9.79 17.62 -18.74
CA ARG A 461 8.60 16.88 -19.16
C ARG A 461 7.86 17.67 -20.21
N THR A 462 6.90 17.04 -20.87
CA THR A 462 6.02 17.68 -21.84
C THR A 462 4.57 17.58 -21.37
N SER A 463 3.64 18.04 -22.18
CA SER A 463 2.21 18.00 -21.87
C SER A 463 1.38 17.24 -22.89
N THR A 464 0.22 16.78 -22.44
CA THR A 464 -0.89 16.23 -23.22
C THR A 464 -2.19 16.97 -22.92
N TYR A 465 -3.22 16.64 -23.68
CA TYR A 465 -4.60 17.05 -23.49
C TYR A 465 -5.50 15.85 -23.79
N ALA A 466 -6.49 15.60 -22.93
CA ALA A 466 -7.41 14.49 -23.10
C ALA A 466 -8.61 14.94 -23.94
N ALA A 467 -8.70 14.45 -25.19
CA ALA A 467 -9.73 14.87 -26.14
C ALA A 467 -10.59 13.68 -26.60
N ASP A 468 -11.91 13.85 -26.53
CA ASP A 468 -12.95 12.89 -26.92
C ASP A 468 -13.32 12.94 -28.40
N VAL A 469 -12.39 13.41 -29.24
CA VAL A 469 -12.52 13.49 -30.70
C VAL A 469 -11.66 12.45 -31.41
N ALA A 470 -12.13 11.96 -32.55
CA ALA A 470 -11.43 10.96 -33.37
C ALA A 470 -10.29 11.61 -34.18
N ASN A 471 -10.34 11.53 -35.52
CA ASN A 471 -9.33 12.12 -36.40
C ASN A 471 -9.55 13.65 -36.59
N VAL A 472 -9.33 14.44 -35.54
CA VAL A 472 -9.49 15.90 -35.55
C VAL A 472 -8.19 16.58 -35.14
N PHE A 473 -7.57 17.29 -36.08
CA PHE A 473 -6.32 18.03 -35.83
C PHE A 473 -6.52 19.44 -35.27
N SER A 474 -7.64 20.10 -35.57
CA SER A 474 -7.82 21.52 -35.25
C SER A 474 -7.93 21.82 -33.74
N GLY A 475 -7.67 23.06 -33.35
CA GLY A 475 -7.78 23.53 -31.96
C GLY A 475 -6.58 23.15 -31.09
N VAL A 476 -6.82 22.54 -29.94
CA VAL A 476 -5.79 22.12 -28.98
C VAL A 476 -4.83 21.09 -29.61
N ASN A 477 -5.36 20.19 -30.44
CA ASN A 477 -4.59 19.11 -31.07
C ASN A 477 -3.52 19.63 -32.05
N GLU A 478 -3.63 20.87 -32.54
CA GLU A 478 -2.65 21.48 -33.44
C GLU A 478 -1.32 21.78 -32.74
N VAL A 479 -1.34 21.98 -31.42
CA VAL A 479 -0.21 22.53 -30.64
C VAL A 479 0.26 21.60 -29.54
N ILE A 480 -0.55 20.61 -29.14
CA ILE A 480 -0.21 19.71 -28.06
C ILE A 480 0.92 18.74 -28.48
N PRO A 481 2.02 18.60 -27.70
CA PRO A 481 3.13 17.72 -28.08
C PRO A 481 2.76 16.24 -28.15
N VAL A 482 1.91 15.79 -27.21
CA VAL A 482 1.39 14.41 -27.15
C VAL A 482 -0.13 14.49 -27.31
N ARG A 483 -0.65 13.82 -28.34
CA ARG A 483 -2.09 13.74 -28.64
C ARG A 483 -2.76 12.68 -27.76
N GLY A 484 -3.68 13.09 -26.90
CA GLY A 484 -4.45 12.20 -26.01
C GLY A 484 -5.83 11.82 -26.54
N PHE A 485 -6.10 10.52 -26.75
CA PHE A 485 -7.42 10.04 -27.16
C PHE A 485 -8.25 9.59 -25.96
N ASN A 486 -9.44 10.16 -25.81
CA ASN A 486 -10.50 9.58 -25.00
C ASN A 486 -11.39 8.73 -25.90
N TYR A 487 -11.48 7.44 -25.60
CA TYR A 487 -12.19 6.41 -26.33
C TYR A 487 -11.73 6.35 -27.79
N ARG A 488 -12.63 6.66 -28.75
CA ARG A 488 -12.38 6.89 -30.19
C ARG A 488 -11.30 6.01 -30.85
N HIS A 489 -11.13 4.78 -30.37
CA HIS A 489 -10.02 3.89 -30.70
C HIS A 489 -9.94 3.58 -32.19
N ALA A 490 -11.10 3.52 -32.87
CA ALA A 490 -11.19 3.31 -34.31
C ALA A 490 -10.54 4.44 -35.14
N GLY A 491 -10.48 5.67 -34.62
CA GLY A 491 -9.89 6.83 -35.32
C GLY A 491 -8.39 7.00 -35.13
N VAL A 492 -7.76 6.22 -34.25
CA VAL A 492 -6.34 6.40 -33.87
C VAL A 492 -5.40 6.10 -35.03
N ALA A 493 -5.67 5.05 -35.80
CA ALA A 493 -4.85 4.68 -36.96
C ALA A 493 -4.92 5.74 -38.07
N ASP A 494 -6.11 6.27 -38.35
CA ASP A 494 -6.31 7.33 -39.32
C ASP A 494 -5.58 8.62 -38.91
N TYR A 495 -5.68 9.00 -37.64
CA TYR A 495 -4.96 10.18 -37.14
C TYR A 495 -3.45 10.00 -37.22
N HIS A 496 -2.91 8.82 -36.86
CA HIS A 496 -1.48 8.57 -36.95
C HIS A 496 -0.97 8.64 -38.40
N ARG A 497 -1.73 8.07 -39.36
CA ARG A 497 -1.40 8.18 -40.79
C ARG A 497 -1.28 9.64 -41.22
N ASP A 498 -2.19 10.48 -40.76
CA ASP A 498 -2.27 11.90 -41.17
C ASP A 498 -1.27 12.78 -40.39
N HIS A 499 -0.86 12.37 -39.18
CA HIS A 499 0.03 13.10 -38.27
C HIS A 499 1.13 12.22 -37.64
N PRO A 500 2.01 11.57 -38.45
CA PRO A 500 2.88 10.48 -37.98
C PRO A 500 4.01 10.92 -37.03
N GLN A 501 4.27 12.23 -36.92
CA GLN A 501 5.31 12.79 -36.06
C GLN A 501 4.80 13.18 -34.67
N GLN A 502 3.47 13.28 -34.48
CA GLN A 502 2.89 13.61 -33.18
C GLN A 502 2.69 12.33 -32.38
N ALA A 503 3.23 12.28 -31.16
CA ALA A 503 3.09 11.11 -30.30
C ALA A 503 1.65 10.93 -29.86
N ILE A 504 1.19 9.68 -29.74
CA ILE A 504 -0.19 9.33 -29.43
C ILE A 504 -0.25 8.51 -28.14
N ILE A 505 -1.20 8.85 -27.28
CA ILE A 505 -1.54 8.10 -26.06
C ILE A 505 -3.05 8.03 -25.88
N GLY A 506 -3.57 6.92 -25.34
CA GLY A 506 -4.97 6.85 -24.91
C GLY A 506 -5.12 7.46 -23.53
N THR A 507 -5.74 8.63 -23.39
CA THR A 507 -5.95 9.30 -22.09
C THR A 507 -7.16 8.75 -21.33
N GLU A 508 -8.15 8.21 -22.04
CA GLU A 508 -9.25 7.39 -21.50
C GLU A 508 -9.59 6.29 -22.49
N MET A 509 -9.57 5.03 -22.07
CA MET A 509 -9.82 3.89 -22.95
C MET A 509 -10.72 2.87 -22.26
N GLY A 510 -11.35 1.97 -23.01
CA GLY A 510 -12.31 1.04 -22.42
C GLY A 510 -13.58 1.76 -22.00
N SER A 511 -13.87 1.82 -20.69
CA SER A 511 -15.19 2.16 -20.11
C SER A 511 -16.20 1.01 -20.14
N THR A 512 -15.72 -0.24 -20.03
CA THR A 512 -16.60 -1.38 -19.77
C THR A 512 -17.30 -1.18 -18.42
N VAL A 513 -18.61 -1.39 -18.37
CA VAL A 513 -19.40 -1.32 -17.13
C VAL A 513 -19.71 -2.73 -16.64
N THR A 514 -19.33 -3.03 -15.39
CA THR A 514 -19.49 -4.35 -14.76
C THR A 514 -19.85 -4.22 -13.27
N THR A 515 -20.64 -5.15 -12.73
CA THR A 515 -20.96 -5.22 -11.30
C THR A 515 -20.39 -6.52 -10.71
N ARG A 516 -19.51 -6.42 -9.70
CA ARG A 516 -18.73 -7.55 -9.16
C ARG A 516 -19.60 -8.77 -8.87
N GLY A 517 -19.29 -9.91 -9.49
CA GLY A 517 -19.95 -11.19 -9.22
C GLY A 517 -21.39 -11.32 -9.74
N VAL A 518 -21.91 -10.33 -10.47
CA VAL A 518 -23.23 -10.39 -11.10
C VAL A 518 -23.07 -10.83 -12.55
N TYR A 519 -23.75 -11.88 -13.00
CA TYR A 519 -23.62 -12.38 -14.38
C TYR A 519 -24.94 -12.39 -15.15
N VAL A 520 -25.99 -11.84 -14.55
CA VAL A 520 -27.30 -11.65 -15.15
C VAL A 520 -27.69 -10.20 -14.92
N LYS A 521 -28.09 -9.51 -15.99
CA LYS A 521 -28.56 -8.13 -15.90
C LYS A 521 -29.77 -8.03 -14.97
N ASP A 522 -29.73 -7.09 -14.02
CA ASP A 522 -30.84 -6.78 -13.12
C ASP A 522 -31.17 -5.28 -13.24
N THR A 523 -32.29 -4.95 -13.89
CA THR A 523 -32.70 -3.56 -14.09
C THR A 523 -33.36 -2.93 -12.88
N ILE A 524 -33.76 -3.71 -11.87
CA ILE A 524 -34.40 -3.21 -10.65
C ILE A 524 -33.34 -2.80 -9.65
N ARG A 525 -32.34 -3.68 -9.44
CA ARG A 525 -31.17 -3.37 -8.61
C ARG A 525 -30.11 -2.57 -9.37
N ALA A 526 -30.30 -2.36 -10.67
CA ALA A 526 -29.38 -1.65 -11.55
C ALA A 526 -27.97 -2.27 -11.57
N TYR A 527 -27.92 -3.58 -11.82
CA TYR A 527 -26.67 -4.34 -11.97
C TYR A 527 -26.42 -4.72 -13.43
N VAL A 528 -25.16 -4.63 -13.83
CA VAL A 528 -24.66 -5.02 -15.15
C VAL A 528 -23.79 -6.28 -15.05
N PRO A 529 -23.80 -7.16 -16.07
CA PRO A 529 -23.00 -8.38 -16.04
C PRO A 529 -21.49 -8.12 -15.89
N ASP A 530 -20.81 -8.93 -15.08
CA ASP A 530 -19.37 -8.96 -14.81
C ASP A 530 -18.61 -9.70 -15.93
N GLN A 531 -18.84 -9.28 -17.17
CA GLN A 531 -18.18 -9.76 -18.37
C GLN A 531 -17.92 -8.58 -19.29
N ASP A 532 -16.89 -8.67 -20.13
CA ASP A 532 -16.47 -7.60 -21.05
C ASP A 532 -17.39 -7.49 -22.28
N ILE A 533 -18.68 -7.27 -22.02
CA ILE A 533 -19.76 -7.29 -23.01
C ILE A 533 -20.61 -6.00 -23.01
N THR A 534 -20.47 -5.16 -21.98
CA THR A 534 -21.26 -3.92 -21.85
C THR A 534 -20.33 -2.72 -21.75
N ALA A 535 -20.48 -1.76 -22.65
CA ALA A 535 -19.83 -0.46 -22.59
C ALA A 535 -20.81 0.63 -23.07
N PRO A 536 -20.68 1.89 -22.60
CA PRO A 536 -21.45 3.01 -23.15
C PRO A 536 -21.21 3.22 -24.64
N TRP A 537 -22.16 3.86 -25.32
CA TRP A 537 -22.13 4.03 -26.78
C TRP A 537 -20.94 4.86 -27.29
N TRP A 538 -20.34 5.72 -26.45
CA TRP A 538 -19.18 6.53 -26.78
C TRP A 538 -17.85 5.79 -26.59
N ALA A 539 -17.88 4.63 -25.94
CA ALA A 539 -16.73 3.95 -25.39
C ALA A 539 -16.51 2.56 -26.04
N SER A 540 -15.86 1.63 -25.34
CA SER A 540 -15.55 0.30 -25.87
C SER A 540 -15.34 -0.74 -24.77
N THR A 541 -15.38 -2.02 -25.14
CA THR A 541 -14.91 -3.09 -24.26
C THR A 541 -13.40 -3.03 -24.06
N ALA A 542 -12.87 -3.66 -23.02
CA ALA A 542 -11.43 -3.74 -22.77
C ALA A 542 -10.69 -4.44 -23.91
N GLU A 543 -11.28 -5.52 -24.43
CA GLU A 543 -10.70 -6.29 -25.53
C GLU A 543 -10.61 -5.49 -26.84
N ALA A 544 -11.62 -4.67 -27.14
CA ALA A 544 -11.71 -3.94 -28.40
C ALA A 544 -10.57 -2.91 -28.56
N TRP A 545 -10.30 -2.11 -27.54
CA TRP A 545 -9.25 -1.09 -27.63
C TRP A 545 -7.85 -1.69 -27.43
N TRP A 546 -7.70 -2.61 -26.47
CA TRP A 546 -6.38 -3.12 -26.09
C TRP A 546 -5.73 -3.94 -27.20
N THR A 547 -6.52 -4.73 -27.93
CA THR A 547 -6.00 -5.49 -29.10
C THR A 547 -5.37 -4.55 -30.13
N LEU A 548 -5.92 -3.34 -30.31
CA LEU A 548 -5.38 -2.34 -31.22
C LEU A 548 -4.15 -1.66 -30.63
N ALA A 549 -4.21 -1.22 -29.38
CA ALA A 549 -3.08 -0.53 -28.74
C ALA A 549 -1.85 -1.43 -28.59
N ALA A 550 -2.03 -2.68 -28.17
CA ALA A 550 -0.94 -3.64 -27.98
C ALA A 550 -0.19 -4.00 -29.27
N ALA A 551 -0.90 -4.01 -30.41
CA ALA A 551 -0.33 -4.35 -31.71
C ALA A 551 0.43 -3.20 -32.39
N ASN A 552 0.17 -1.94 -32.01
CA ASN A 552 0.63 -0.76 -32.74
C ASN A 552 1.68 0.03 -31.95
N ARG A 553 2.95 -0.04 -32.38
CA ARG A 553 4.08 0.63 -31.69
C ARG A 553 3.99 2.16 -31.65
N TYR A 554 3.31 2.80 -32.59
CA TYR A 554 3.13 4.26 -32.57
C TYR A 554 2.16 4.72 -31.47
N TRP A 555 1.35 3.80 -30.95
CA TRP A 555 0.44 4.07 -29.84
C TRP A 555 1.16 3.74 -28.53
N ALA A 556 1.43 4.76 -27.71
CA ALA A 556 2.16 4.61 -26.46
C ALA A 556 1.47 3.71 -25.41
N GLY A 557 0.28 3.17 -25.69
CA GLY A 557 -0.64 2.57 -24.71
C GLY A 557 -1.68 3.58 -24.23
N GLY A 558 -2.22 3.40 -23.04
CA GLY A 558 -3.22 4.32 -22.50
C GLY A 558 -3.73 4.02 -21.11
N PHE A 559 -4.73 4.78 -20.68
CA PHE A 559 -5.35 4.73 -19.36
C PHE A 559 -6.80 4.27 -19.47
N ILE A 560 -7.15 3.18 -18.78
CA ILE A 560 -8.52 2.66 -18.79
C ILE A 560 -9.43 3.53 -17.92
N TRP A 561 -10.69 3.70 -18.31
CA TRP A 561 -11.76 4.23 -17.46
C TRP A 561 -12.50 3.05 -16.82
N THR A 562 -12.31 2.72 -15.54
CA THR A 562 -11.36 3.26 -14.54
C THR A 562 -10.62 2.14 -13.80
N GLY A 563 -9.64 2.49 -12.96
CA GLY A 563 -8.96 1.53 -12.07
C GLY A 563 -9.84 1.03 -10.92
N PHE A 564 -10.57 1.94 -10.29
CA PHE A 564 -11.54 1.65 -9.24
C PHE A 564 -12.88 2.25 -9.62
N ASP A 565 -13.99 1.62 -9.22
CA ASP A 565 -15.25 2.33 -9.13
C ASP A 565 -15.08 3.50 -8.15
N TYR A 566 -15.90 4.50 -8.34
CA TYR A 566 -15.92 5.73 -7.57
C TYR A 566 -17.37 6.13 -7.34
N ARG A 567 -17.61 6.95 -6.33
CA ARG A 567 -18.97 7.41 -6.05
C ARG A 567 -19.44 8.39 -7.14
N GLY A 568 -20.72 8.32 -7.47
CA GLY A 568 -21.28 9.12 -8.55
C GLY A 568 -21.07 8.51 -9.95
N GLU A 569 -21.41 9.30 -10.97
CA GLU A 569 -21.45 8.88 -12.38
C GLU A 569 -21.96 7.43 -12.60
N PRO A 570 -23.18 7.09 -12.15
CA PRO A 570 -23.66 5.70 -12.06
C PRO A 570 -24.05 5.05 -13.41
N THR A 571 -23.41 5.46 -14.51
CA THR A 571 -23.61 4.92 -15.85
C THR A 571 -23.52 3.39 -15.84
N PRO A 572 -24.46 2.67 -16.51
CA PRO A 572 -25.47 3.17 -17.43
C PRO A 572 -26.81 3.52 -16.79
N TYR A 573 -26.89 3.46 -15.46
CA TYR A 573 -28.12 3.63 -14.71
C TYR A 573 -28.13 4.95 -13.93
N GLN A 574 -29.20 5.12 -13.16
CA GLN A 574 -29.39 6.21 -12.21
C GLN A 574 -29.73 5.58 -10.86
N TRP A 575 -30.44 6.28 -9.98
CA TRP A 575 -31.02 5.71 -8.77
C TRP A 575 -31.65 4.32 -9.05
N PRO A 576 -31.35 3.27 -8.24
CA PRO A 576 -30.68 3.31 -6.94
C PRO A 576 -29.14 3.29 -6.98
N ASN A 577 -28.48 3.28 -8.13
CA ASN A 577 -27.02 3.31 -8.14
C ASN A 577 -26.47 4.65 -7.65
N VAL A 578 -25.56 4.61 -6.69
CA VAL A 578 -24.86 5.76 -6.10
C VAL A 578 -23.36 5.76 -6.41
N SER A 579 -22.85 4.70 -7.03
CA SER A 579 -21.46 4.57 -7.49
C SER A 579 -21.41 4.12 -8.95
N SER A 580 -20.27 4.34 -9.59
CA SER A 580 -20.00 3.94 -10.97
C SER A 580 -19.85 2.42 -11.12
N HIS A 581 -19.86 1.96 -12.38
CA HIS A 581 -19.64 0.55 -12.77
C HIS A 581 -18.35 0.34 -13.58
N PHE A 582 -17.59 1.40 -13.82
CA PHE A 582 -16.46 1.44 -14.76
C PHE A 582 -15.19 0.76 -14.26
N GLY A 583 -15.02 0.70 -12.94
CA GLY A 583 -13.83 0.21 -12.32
C GLY A 583 -13.57 -1.25 -12.65
N VAL A 584 -12.31 -1.57 -12.97
CA VAL A 584 -11.85 -2.96 -13.02
C VAL A 584 -11.84 -3.63 -11.64
N MET A 585 -11.83 -2.81 -10.59
CA MET A 585 -12.12 -3.17 -9.21
C MET A 585 -13.31 -2.34 -8.72
N ASP A 586 -14.07 -2.85 -7.78
CA ASP A 586 -15.09 -2.04 -7.11
C ASP A 586 -14.48 -0.94 -6.21
N VAL A 587 -15.34 -0.12 -5.58
CA VAL A 587 -14.90 1.03 -4.75
C VAL A 587 -14.19 0.60 -3.46
N CYS A 588 -14.25 -0.68 -3.08
CA CYS A 588 -13.45 -1.26 -1.99
C CYS A 588 -12.09 -1.80 -2.49
N GLY A 589 -11.88 -1.87 -3.80
CA GLY A 589 -10.71 -2.49 -4.42
C GLY A 589 -10.82 -3.99 -4.62
N PHE A 590 -12.03 -4.58 -4.56
CA PHE A 590 -12.19 -5.99 -4.89
C PHE A 590 -12.23 -6.17 -6.42
N PRO A 591 -11.47 -7.14 -6.97
CA PRO A 591 -11.40 -7.35 -8.42
C PRO A 591 -12.75 -7.82 -8.98
N LYS A 592 -13.11 -7.24 -10.13
CA LYS A 592 -14.15 -7.74 -11.03
C LYS A 592 -13.53 -8.69 -12.06
N ASN A 593 -14.32 -9.38 -12.87
CA ASN A 593 -13.79 -10.35 -13.85
C ASN A 593 -12.82 -9.70 -14.87
N ILE A 594 -13.09 -8.44 -15.25
CA ILE A 594 -12.26 -7.69 -16.19
C ILE A 594 -10.82 -7.44 -15.68
N TYR A 595 -10.59 -7.47 -14.36
CA TYR A 595 -9.25 -7.44 -13.77
C TYR A 595 -8.37 -8.55 -14.34
N SER A 596 -8.92 -9.77 -14.45
CA SER A 596 -8.20 -10.95 -14.93
C SER A 596 -7.87 -10.88 -16.42
N TYR A 597 -8.70 -10.18 -17.22
CA TYR A 597 -8.39 -9.89 -18.61
C TYR A 597 -7.14 -9.01 -18.71
N TYR A 598 -7.12 -7.86 -18.02
CA TYR A 598 -5.96 -6.99 -18.02
C TYR A 598 -4.73 -7.69 -17.43
N GLN A 599 -4.85 -8.40 -16.32
CA GLN A 599 -3.72 -9.11 -15.72
C GLN A 599 -3.09 -10.14 -16.65
N SER A 600 -3.89 -10.86 -17.45
CA SER A 600 -3.41 -11.81 -18.45
C SER A 600 -2.47 -11.14 -19.45
N TRP A 601 -2.82 -9.94 -19.91
CA TRP A 601 -2.12 -9.27 -20.99
C TRP A 601 -1.13 -8.20 -20.55
N TRP A 602 -1.23 -7.72 -19.32
CA TRP A 602 -0.40 -6.68 -18.73
C TRP A 602 0.72 -7.21 -17.86
N THR A 603 0.70 -8.49 -17.50
CA THR A 603 1.73 -9.11 -16.66
C THR A 603 2.31 -10.38 -17.29
N ASP A 604 3.48 -10.77 -16.81
CA ASP A 604 4.06 -12.08 -17.09
C ASP A 604 3.64 -13.16 -16.06
N LYS A 605 2.82 -12.79 -15.06
CA LYS A 605 2.28 -13.71 -14.05
C LYS A 605 1.49 -14.83 -14.75
N ASP A 606 1.42 -16.00 -14.14
CA ASP A 606 0.53 -17.05 -14.65
C ASP A 606 -0.90 -16.75 -14.25
N VAL A 607 -1.73 -16.44 -15.24
CA VAL A 607 -3.13 -16.13 -15.03
C VAL A 607 -3.93 -17.28 -15.63
N LEU A 608 -4.84 -17.86 -14.84
CA LEU A 608 -5.86 -18.79 -15.31
C LEU A 608 -7.10 -18.57 -14.45
N HIS A 609 -8.01 -17.74 -14.96
CA HIS A 609 -9.21 -17.31 -14.24
C HIS A 609 -10.46 -17.81 -14.96
N ILE A 610 -11.36 -18.45 -14.21
CA ILE A 610 -12.66 -18.93 -14.70
C ILE A 610 -13.74 -17.99 -14.15
N SER A 611 -14.62 -17.52 -15.02
CA SER A 611 -15.86 -16.84 -14.65
C SER A 611 -17.04 -17.47 -15.41
N PRO A 612 -18.25 -17.51 -14.83
CA PRO A 612 -18.66 -17.01 -13.53
C PRO A 612 -18.28 -17.93 -12.35
N HIS A 613 -18.74 -17.59 -11.14
CA HIS A 613 -18.79 -18.53 -10.02
C HIS A 613 -19.70 -19.74 -10.34
N TRP A 614 -19.65 -20.82 -9.54
CA TRP A 614 -20.41 -22.04 -9.80
C TRP A 614 -21.60 -22.29 -8.84
N ASN A 615 -22.12 -21.22 -8.23
CA ASN A 615 -23.37 -21.23 -7.46
C ASN A 615 -24.55 -20.72 -8.32
N TRP A 616 -25.33 -21.66 -8.89
CA TRP A 616 -26.48 -21.35 -9.76
C TRP A 616 -27.73 -22.15 -9.36
N LYS A 617 -27.98 -22.25 -8.05
CA LYS A 617 -29.10 -23.02 -7.50
C LYS A 617 -30.43 -22.64 -8.18
N GLY A 618 -31.16 -23.64 -8.67
CA GLY A 618 -32.43 -23.44 -9.40
C GLY A 618 -32.28 -23.20 -10.91
N ARG A 619 -31.05 -23.25 -11.45
CA ARG A 619 -30.75 -23.19 -12.89
C ARG A 619 -30.11 -24.47 -13.42
N GLU A 620 -30.25 -25.59 -12.71
CA GLU A 620 -29.72 -26.89 -13.15
C GLU A 620 -30.23 -27.23 -14.55
N GLY A 621 -29.33 -27.63 -15.44
CA GLY A 621 -29.63 -27.92 -16.85
C GLY A 621 -29.69 -26.70 -17.78
N GLN A 622 -29.66 -25.46 -17.27
CA GLN A 622 -29.66 -24.26 -18.11
C GLN A 622 -28.24 -23.94 -18.62
N PRO A 623 -28.09 -23.41 -19.85
CA PRO A 623 -26.79 -23.02 -20.37
C PRO A 623 -26.19 -21.85 -19.57
N ILE A 624 -24.89 -21.95 -19.24
CA ILE A 624 -24.09 -20.89 -18.63
C ILE A 624 -22.94 -20.54 -19.57
N ASP A 625 -22.74 -19.24 -19.81
CA ASP A 625 -21.59 -18.74 -20.55
C ASP A 625 -20.37 -18.66 -19.62
N VAL A 626 -19.40 -19.54 -19.86
CA VAL A 626 -18.16 -19.63 -19.10
C VAL A 626 -17.03 -18.99 -19.88
N TRP A 627 -16.39 -18.00 -19.28
CA TRP A 627 -15.23 -17.31 -19.82
C TRP A 627 -13.97 -17.75 -19.09
N VAL A 628 -12.86 -17.83 -19.83
CA VAL A 628 -11.53 -18.06 -19.27
C VAL A 628 -10.59 -16.95 -19.73
N ASN A 629 -10.08 -16.20 -18.77
CA ASN A 629 -9.02 -15.21 -18.96
C ASN A 629 -7.68 -15.87 -18.58
N THR A 630 -6.75 -15.94 -19.52
CA THR A 630 -5.41 -16.52 -19.29
C THR A 630 -4.39 -16.01 -20.29
N ASN A 631 -3.11 -16.07 -19.92
CA ASN A 631 -1.98 -15.90 -20.83
C ASN A 631 -1.26 -17.22 -21.15
N ALA A 632 -1.93 -18.34 -20.93
CA ALA A 632 -1.51 -19.65 -21.42
C ALA A 632 -1.79 -19.80 -22.93
N ASP A 633 -1.13 -20.77 -23.56
CA ASP A 633 -1.23 -21.01 -25.01
C ASP A 633 -2.55 -21.71 -25.39
N ASN A 634 -3.10 -22.53 -24.49
CA ASN A 634 -4.34 -23.27 -24.68
C ASN A 634 -4.95 -23.68 -23.33
N VAL A 635 -6.25 -23.94 -23.34
CA VAL A 635 -7.04 -24.38 -22.17
C VAL A 635 -7.99 -25.49 -22.56
N GLU A 636 -8.11 -26.50 -21.71
CA GLU A 636 -9.18 -27.49 -21.73
C GLU A 636 -10.02 -27.38 -20.45
N LEU A 637 -11.33 -27.31 -20.61
CA LEU A 637 -12.27 -27.25 -19.49
C LEU A 637 -12.85 -28.63 -19.18
N PHE A 638 -13.09 -28.89 -17.89
CA PHE A 638 -13.70 -30.12 -17.39
C PHE A 638 -14.82 -29.79 -16.41
N LEU A 639 -15.99 -30.41 -16.59
CA LEU A 639 -17.08 -30.36 -15.62
C LEU A 639 -17.25 -31.74 -15.01
N ASN A 640 -17.06 -31.86 -13.70
CA ASN A 640 -17.14 -33.12 -12.97
C ASN A 640 -16.28 -34.24 -13.61
N GLY A 641 -15.08 -33.86 -14.10
CA GLY A 641 -14.12 -34.76 -14.76
C GLY A 641 -14.39 -35.04 -16.25
N ARG A 642 -15.53 -34.59 -16.81
CA ARG A 642 -15.83 -34.70 -18.24
C ARG A 642 -15.27 -33.50 -19.01
N SER A 643 -14.44 -33.76 -20.02
CA SER A 643 -13.92 -32.70 -20.90
C SER A 643 -15.05 -32.00 -21.67
N LEU A 644 -14.95 -30.67 -21.75
CA LEU A 644 -15.81 -29.77 -22.52
C LEU A 644 -15.08 -29.23 -23.76
N GLY A 645 -13.93 -29.83 -24.09
CA GLY A 645 -13.13 -29.48 -25.25
C GLY A 645 -12.01 -28.49 -24.94
N LYS A 646 -10.93 -28.64 -25.71
CA LYS A 646 -9.75 -27.80 -25.69
C LYS A 646 -9.88 -26.65 -26.69
N LYS A 647 -9.41 -25.46 -26.33
CA LYS A 647 -9.29 -24.28 -27.20
C LYS A 647 -7.91 -23.66 -27.09
N ASP A 648 -7.36 -23.23 -28.22
CA ASP A 648 -6.13 -22.44 -28.27
C ASP A 648 -6.44 -20.97 -27.97
N MET A 649 -5.58 -20.31 -27.21
CA MET A 649 -5.79 -18.93 -26.76
C MET A 649 -5.25 -17.94 -27.81
N PRO A 650 -6.10 -17.14 -28.45
CA PRO A 650 -5.63 -16.02 -29.25
C PRO A 650 -5.01 -14.95 -28.34
N ARG A 651 -3.90 -14.36 -28.78
CA ARG A 651 -3.23 -13.28 -28.06
C ARG A 651 -4.15 -12.06 -27.88
N ASP A 652 -4.13 -11.47 -26.68
CA ASP A 652 -4.93 -10.30 -26.29
C ASP A 652 -6.47 -10.51 -26.36
N ARG A 653 -6.95 -11.76 -26.18
CA ARG A 653 -8.38 -12.14 -26.20
C ARG A 653 -8.80 -12.91 -24.93
N HIS A 654 -10.01 -13.46 -24.92
CA HIS A 654 -10.47 -14.46 -23.95
C HIS A 654 -10.92 -15.76 -24.65
N LEU A 655 -11.18 -16.80 -23.86
CA LEU A 655 -11.85 -18.02 -24.32
C LEU A 655 -13.25 -18.13 -23.71
N GLN A 656 -14.20 -18.69 -24.47
CA GLN A 656 -15.59 -18.84 -24.03
C GLN A 656 -16.11 -20.26 -24.32
N TRP A 657 -16.91 -20.82 -23.42
CA TRP A 657 -17.71 -22.04 -23.61
C TRP A 657 -19.15 -21.78 -23.17
N GLN A 658 -20.08 -22.57 -23.69
CA GLN A 658 -21.48 -22.57 -23.25
C GLN A 658 -21.94 -24.01 -23.08
N PHE A 659 -22.45 -24.34 -21.89
CA PHE A 659 -22.92 -25.69 -21.55
C PHE A 659 -23.87 -25.64 -20.36
N ALA A 660 -24.65 -26.70 -20.17
CA ALA A 660 -25.64 -26.80 -19.10
C ALA A 660 -24.99 -26.80 -17.70
N PHE A 661 -25.55 -26.04 -16.77
CA PHE A 661 -25.13 -26.02 -15.38
C PHE A 661 -25.41 -27.37 -14.69
N GLU A 662 -24.36 -27.91 -14.08
CA GLU A 662 -24.42 -29.07 -13.21
C GLU A 662 -23.64 -28.71 -11.93
N PRO A 663 -24.23 -28.83 -10.72
CA PRO A 663 -23.50 -28.60 -9.49
C PRO A 663 -22.25 -29.49 -9.39
N GLY A 664 -21.18 -28.96 -8.81
CA GLY A 664 -19.93 -29.71 -8.65
C GLY A 664 -18.71 -28.84 -8.93
N ARG A 665 -17.76 -29.37 -9.70
CA ARG A 665 -16.47 -28.73 -9.96
C ARG A 665 -16.26 -28.48 -11.44
N LEU A 666 -16.02 -27.21 -11.77
CA LEU A 666 -15.54 -26.77 -13.07
C LEU A 666 -14.04 -26.50 -12.96
N GLU A 667 -13.25 -27.22 -13.75
CA GLU A 667 -11.78 -27.21 -13.71
C GLU A 667 -11.22 -26.80 -15.07
N ALA A 668 -10.23 -25.91 -15.08
CA ALA A 668 -9.47 -25.52 -16.26
C ALA A 668 -8.06 -26.08 -16.17
N ILE A 669 -7.61 -26.74 -17.24
CA ILE A 669 -6.22 -27.17 -17.41
C ILE A 669 -5.64 -26.39 -18.58
N ALA A 670 -4.63 -25.58 -18.32
CA ALA A 670 -3.97 -24.77 -19.34
C ALA A 670 -2.48 -25.12 -19.48
N TYR A 671 -1.89 -24.81 -20.63
CA TYR A 671 -0.46 -24.97 -20.85
C TYR A 671 0.15 -23.66 -21.34
N LYS A 672 1.18 -23.16 -20.65
CA LYS A 672 1.98 -21.99 -21.03
C LYS A 672 3.41 -22.41 -21.24
N GLN A 673 3.91 -22.35 -22.48
CA GLN A 673 5.24 -22.82 -22.86
C GLN A 673 5.51 -24.26 -22.38
N GLY A 674 4.50 -25.13 -22.52
CA GLY A 674 4.55 -26.54 -22.08
C GLY A 674 4.35 -26.77 -20.58
N ARG A 675 4.28 -25.72 -19.76
CA ARG A 675 4.02 -25.84 -18.32
C ARG A 675 2.52 -25.83 -18.02
N LYS A 676 2.06 -26.83 -17.27
CA LYS A 676 0.66 -26.98 -16.85
C LYS A 676 0.28 -25.96 -15.77
N LEU A 677 -0.87 -25.33 -15.95
CA LEU A 677 -1.59 -24.49 -15.00
C LEU A 677 -2.97 -25.11 -14.73
N THR A 678 -3.50 -24.93 -13.53
CA THR A 678 -4.84 -25.41 -13.15
C THR A 678 -5.60 -24.35 -12.36
N ALA A 679 -6.88 -24.22 -12.63
CA ALA A 679 -7.81 -23.40 -11.86
C ALA A 679 -9.14 -24.13 -11.71
N GLN A 680 -9.90 -23.81 -10.67
CA GLN A 680 -11.23 -24.38 -10.47
C GLN A 680 -12.19 -23.40 -9.83
N VAL A 681 -13.48 -23.57 -10.15
CA VAL A 681 -14.61 -22.99 -9.42
C VAL A 681 -15.58 -24.11 -9.06
N GLU A 682 -16.17 -24.02 -7.88
CA GLU A 682 -16.98 -25.09 -7.30
C GLU A 682 -18.29 -24.57 -6.74
N THR A 683 -19.32 -25.41 -6.77
CA THR A 683 -20.57 -25.14 -6.05
C THR A 683 -20.30 -25.25 -4.55
N THR A 684 -20.54 -24.18 -3.80
CA THR A 684 -20.27 -24.10 -2.37
C THR A 684 -21.47 -24.49 -1.52
N GLY A 685 -21.20 -24.84 -0.25
CA GLY A 685 -22.23 -25.01 0.76
C GLY A 685 -22.72 -23.68 1.33
N ALA A 686 -23.58 -23.76 2.35
CA ALA A 686 -23.96 -22.59 3.14
C ALA A 686 -22.75 -22.03 3.91
N PRO A 687 -22.66 -20.69 4.10
CA PRO A 687 -21.59 -20.09 4.87
C PRO A 687 -21.67 -20.48 6.34
N VAL A 688 -20.52 -20.66 6.98
CA VAL A 688 -20.40 -21.08 8.39
C VAL A 688 -19.38 -20.29 9.19
N GLU A 689 -18.45 -19.57 8.56
CA GLU A 689 -17.36 -18.86 9.24
C GLU A 689 -17.07 -17.52 8.55
N VAL A 690 -16.88 -16.47 9.36
CA VAL A 690 -16.36 -15.18 8.88
C VAL A 690 -14.84 -15.23 8.83
N VAL A 691 -14.26 -14.88 7.68
CA VAL A 691 -12.82 -14.75 7.49
C VAL A 691 -12.43 -13.28 7.50
N VAL A 692 -11.48 -12.94 8.37
CA VAL A 692 -10.93 -11.59 8.54
C VAL A 692 -9.51 -11.56 7.99
N THR A 693 -9.25 -10.71 7.01
CA THR A 693 -7.94 -10.57 6.37
C THR A 693 -7.45 -9.13 6.46
N PRO A 694 -6.69 -8.75 7.50
CA PRO A 694 -6.06 -7.44 7.57
C PRO A 694 -4.93 -7.36 6.54
N TYR A 695 -4.79 -6.19 5.91
CA TYR A 695 -3.69 -5.95 4.97
C TYR A 695 -2.34 -5.84 5.69
N LYS A 696 -2.34 -5.25 6.89
CA LYS A 696 -1.20 -5.25 7.81
C LYS A 696 -1.67 -5.41 9.25
N THR A 697 -0.84 -6.05 10.09
CA THR A 697 -1.12 -6.25 11.52
C THR A 697 -0.24 -5.41 12.45
N THR A 698 0.60 -4.55 11.90
CA THR A 698 1.33 -3.51 12.65
C THR A 698 1.02 -2.12 12.09
N MET A 699 0.67 -1.16 12.94
CA MET A 699 0.44 0.24 12.58
C MET A 699 1.30 1.18 13.44
N LEU A 700 1.62 2.36 12.94
CA LEU A 700 2.17 3.44 13.77
C LEU A 700 1.07 3.98 14.70
N ALA A 701 1.39 4.20 15.97
CA ALA A 701 0.51 4.85 16.95
C ALA A 701 0.61 6.38 16.80
N ASP A 702 0.23 6.90 15.64
CA ASP A 702 0.38 8.33 15.32
C ASP A 702 -0.96 9.04 15.07
N GLY A 703 -2.07 8.33 15.30
CA GLY A 703 -3.43 8.83 15.10
C GLY A 703 -3.85 8.93 13.62
N ARG A 704 -3.00 8.49 12.68
CA ARG A 704 -3.20 8.67 11.23
C ARG A 704 -3.08 7.36 10.48
N ASP A 705 -2.10 6.53 10.85
CA ASP A 705 -1.86 5.26 10.21
C ASP A 705 -3.10 4.35 10.32
N ALA A 706 -3.38 3.62 9.25
CA ALA A 706 -4.60 2.83 9.11
C ALA A 706 -4.32 1.50 8.42
N THR A 707 -5.20 0.53 8.61
CA THR A 707 -5.17 -0.76 7.92
C THR A 707 -6.54 -1.05 7.31
N VAL A 708 -6.52 -1.67 6.13
CA VAL A 708 -7.71 -2.17 5.45
C VAL A 708 -7.92 -3.62 5.87
N ILE A 709 -9.13 -3.98 6.27
CA ILE A 709 -9.50 -5.32 6.69
C ILE A 709 -10.61 -5.82 5.76
N ASN A 710 -10.29 -6.84 4.97
CA ASN A 710 -11.25 -7.49 4.09
C ASN A 710 -11.98 -8.60 4.85
N ILE A 711 -13.28 -8.67 4.61
CA ILE A 711 -14.21 -9.59 5.25
C ILE A 711 -14.81 -10.48 4.17
N SER A 712 -14.78 -11.79 4.40
CA SER A 712 -15.46 -12.77 3.56
C SER A 712 -16.10 -13.87 4.41
N VAL A 713 -16.84 -14.77 3.79
CA VAL A 713 -17.39 -15.96 4.46
C VAL A 713 -17.09 -17.22 3.69
N VAL A 714 -16.88 -18.31 4.42
CA VAL A 714 -16.57 -19.63 3.86
C VAL A 714 -17.58 -20.68 4.29
N ASP A 715 -17.74 -21.73 3.48
CA ASP A 715 -18.52 -22.92 3.82
C ASP A 715 -17.75 -23.90 4.72
N ARG A 716 -18.37 -25.05 5.07
CA ARG A 716 -17.74 -26.07 5.93
C ARG A 716 -16.49 -26.71 5.33
N GLN A 717 -16.27 -26.57 4.03
CA GLN A 717 -15.08 -27.04 3.33
C GLN A 717 -14.02 -25.94 3.19
N GLY A 718 -14.26 -24.75 3.75
CA GLY A 718 -13.34 -23.61 3.70
C GLY A 718 -13.34 -22.85 2.37
N ARG A 719 -14.35 -23.07 1.51
CA ARG A 719 -14.48 -22.39 0.21
C ARG A 719 -15.25 -21.08 0.38
N GLU A 720 -14.77 -19.99 -0.21
CA GLU A 720 -15.46 -18.70 -0.17
C GLU A 720 -16.83 -18.80 -0.84
N VAL A 721 -17.88 -18.30 -0.20
CA VAL A 721 -19.26 -18.34 -0.72
C VAL A 721 -19.53 -17.09 -1.57
N PRO A 722 -19.55 -17.19 -2.91
CA PRO A 722 -19.48 -16.04 -3.82
C PRO A 722 -20.78 -15.22 -3.90
N ASP A 723 -21.89 -15.76 -3.42
CA ASP A 723 -23.23 -15.17 -3.45
C ASP A 723 -23.77 -14.83 -2.04
N ALA A 724 -22.90 -14.86 -1.03
CA ALA A 724 -23.25 -14.52 0.34
C ALA A 724 -23.58 -13.03 0.52
N GLN A 725 -24.61 -12.74 1.32
CA GLN A 725 -25.19 -11.40 1.53
C GLN A 725 -25.41 -11.07 3.02
N GLN A 726 -24.84 -11.85 3.93
CA GLN A 726 -25.09 -11.73 5.37
C GLN A 726 -24.63 -10.36 5.92
N LEU A 727 -25.36 -9.84 6.90
CA LEU A 727 -24.92 -8.69 7.70
C LEU A 727 -23.80 -9.11 8.65
N VAL A 728 -22.68 -8.38 8.62
CA VAL A 728 -21.56 -8.57 9.55
C VAL A 728 -21.40 -7.34 10.43
N ARG A 729 -21.21 -7.55 11.72
CA ARG A 729 -21.01 -6.52 12.76
C ARG A 729 -19.55 -6.49 13.17
N PHE A 730 -19.00 -5.30 13.32
CA PHE A 730 -17.59 -5.08 13.61
C PHE A 730 -17.41 -4.45 14.98
N SER A 731 -16.37 -4.85 15.70
CA SER A 731 -15.96 -4.21 16.94
C SER A 731 -14.45 -4.14 17.04
N VAL A 732 -13.94 -3.01 17.51
CA VAL A 732 -12.51 -2.79 17.80
C VAL A 732 -12.33 -2.48 19.29
N LYS A 733 -11.28 -3.04 19.90
CA LYS A 733 -10.85 -2.72 21.28
C LYS A 733 -9.36 -2.38 21.26
N GLY A 734 -8.94 -1.44 22.10
CA GLY A 734 -7.58 -0.87 22.09
C GLY A 734 -7.60 0.59 21.65
N ASP A 735 -6.43 1.23 21.54
CA ASP A 735 -6.32 2.62 21.06
C ASP A 735 -6.36 2.65 19.53
N ALA A 736 -7.56 2.46 18.97
CA ALA A 736 -7.87 2.49 17.54
C ALA A 736 -9.38 2.69 17.32
N ARG A 737 -9.77 3.10 16.12
CA ARG A 737 -11.17 3.33 15.74
C ARG A 737 -11.50 2.82 14.34
N ILE A 738 -12.75 2.45 14.11
CA ILE A 738 -13.25 2.13 12.76
C ILE A 738 -13.61 3.45 12.08
N ILE A 739 -12.95 3.76 10.98
CA ILE A 739 -13.17 5.03 10.27
C ILE A 739 -13.95 4.88 8.98
N GLY A 740 -14.35 3.67 8.58
CA GLY A 740 -15.15 3.45 7.38
C GLY A 740 -15.44 1.98 7.12
N VAL A 741 -16.57 1.71 6.47
CA VAL A 741 -16.94 0.39 5.97
C VAL A 741 -17.53 0.48 4.57
N GLY A 742 -17.48 -0.61 3.82
CA GLY A 742 -18.06 -0.70 2.48
C GLY A 742 -18.15 -2.14 1.98
N ASN A 743 -18.83 -2.37 0.86
CA ASN A 743 -18.92 -3.69 0.23
C ASN A 743 -18.79 -3.68 -1.30
N GLY A 744 -18.80 -2.52 -1.95
CA GLY A 744 -18.68 -2.41 -3.40
C GLY A 744 -19.97 -2.66 -4.18
N ASP A 745 -21.12 -2.74 -3.51
CA ASP A 745 -22.41 -2.72 -4.19
C ASP A 745 -22.71 -1.29 -4.69
N PRO A 746 -22.81 -1.05 -6.01
CA PRO A 746 -23.09 0.28 -6.55
C PRO A 746 -24.48 0.79 -6.16
N SER A 747 -25.40 -0.07 -5.70
CA SER A 747 -26.76 0.27 -5.25
C SER A 747 -26.92 0.30 -3.73
N SER A 748 -25.87 0.06 -2.93
CA SER A 748 -26.01 0.09 -1.48
C SER A 748 -26.16 1.53 -0.98
N HIS A 749 -27.21 1.73 -0.17
CA HIS A 749 -27.46 2.98 0.55
C HIS A 749 -27.12 2.87 2.04
N GLU A 750 -26.46 1.78 2.44
CA GLU A 750 -26.00 1.61 3.82
C GLU A 750 -24.94 2.66 4.18
N GLN A 751 -24.92 3.08 5.44
CA GLN A 751 -24.08 4.16 5.92
C GLN A 751 -22.59 3.80 5.95
N ASP A 752 -21.74 4.63 5.36
CA ASP A 752 -20.29 4.39 5.23
C ASP A 752 -19.49 4.66 6.51
N LYS A 753 -20.00 5.57 7.34
CA LYS A 753 -19.40 6.00 8.60
C LYS A 753 -20.32 5.61 9.75
N TYR A 754 -19.84 4.87 10.72
CA TYR A 754 -20.58 4.57 11.95
C TYR A 754 -19.88 5.18 13.15
N ASN A 755 -20.63 5.34 14.24
CA ASN A 755 -20.01 5.49 15.56
C ASN A 755 -19.35 4.15 15.95
N ASP A 756 -18.29 4.19 16.77
CA ASP A 756 -17.38 3.05 17.04
C ASP A 756 -18.07 1.74 17.50
N THR A 757 -19.29 1.81 18.02
CA THR A 757 -20.03 0.64 18.54
C THR A 757 -21.10 0.09 17.58
N ALA A 758 -21.35 0.75 16.45
CA ALA A 758 -22.46 0.41 15.54
C ALA A 758 -22.02 -0.09 14.17
N ALA A 759 -20.70 -0.17 13.92
CA ALA A 759 -20.15 -0.52 12.61
C ALA A 759 -20.65 -1.88 12.13
N GLN A 760 -21.23 -1.88 10.94
CA GLN A 760 -21.80 -3.07 10.30
C GLN A 760 -21.83 -2.89 8.78
N ARG A 761 -21.89 -3.99 8.04
CA ARG A 761 -22.11 -3.95 6.59
C ARG A 761 -22.63 -5.30 6.09
N HIS A 762 -23.57 -5.28 5.14
CA HIS A 762 -23.89 -6.50 4.39
C HIS A 762 -22.74 -6.89 3.48
N LEU A 763 -22.44 -8.18 3.42
CA LEU A 763 -21.62 -8.71 2.34
C LEU A 763 -22.32 -8.43 1.01
N PHE A 764 -21.56 -8.06 0.00
CA PHE A 764 -22.04 -8.03 -1.38
C PHE A 764 -21.27 -9.09 -2.15
N ASN A 765 -21.96 -10.14 -2.61
CA ASN A 765 -21.34 -11.27 -3.30
C ASN A 765 -20.12 -11.80 -2.54
N GLY A 766 -20.34 -12.12 -1.26
CA GLY A 766 -19.38 -12.74 -0.36
C GLY A 766 -18.40 -11.80 0.34
N LYS A 767 -18.36 -10.50 0.02
CA LYS A 767 -17.29 -9.61 0.51
C LYS A 767 -17.80 -8.30 1.13
N ALA A 768 -17.08 -7.82 2.14
CA ALA A 768 -17.15 -6.47 2.70
C ALA A 768 -15.76 -5.99 3.16
N GLN A 769 -15.62 -4.71 3.49
CA GLN A 769 -14.37 -4.10 3.91
C GLN A 769 -14.59 -3.16 5.10
N VAL A 770 -13.58 -3.10 5.98
CA VAL A 770 -13.50 -2.21 7.13
C VAL A 770 -12.15 -1.50 7.14
N ILE A 771 -12.12 -0.22 7.49
CA ILE A 771 -10.88 0.55 7.66
C ILE A 771 -10.73 0.89 9.14
N VAL A 772 -9.61 0.47 9.73
CA VAL A 772 -9.26 0.73 11.14
C VAL A 772 -8.09 1.69 11.18
N GLN A 773 -8.23 2.78 11.92
CA GLN A 773 -7.19 3.79 12.15
C GLN A 773 -6.62 3.66 13.56
N SER A 774 -5.31 3.78 13.67
CA SER A 774 -4.58 3.83 14.94
C SER A 774 -4.97 5.04 15.80
N GLY A 775 -4.86 4.90 17.11
CA GLY A 775 -4.77 6.01 18.04
C GLY A 775 -3.33 6.52 18.18
N THR A 776 -3.04 7.24 19.26
CA THR A 776 -1.73 7.88 19.50
C THR A 776 -0.87 7.17 20.55
N THR A 777 -1.40 6.10 21.15
CA THR A 777 -0.72 5.30 22.16
C THR A 777 -0.42 3.91 21.60
N PRO A 778 0.84 3.44 21.70
CA PRO A 778 1.17 2.05 21.42
C PRO A 778 0.27 1.10 22.24
N SER A 779 -0.38 0.17 21.57
CA SER A 779 -1.47 -0.62 22.11
C SER A 779 -1.58 -1.96 21.39
N PHE A 780 -2.30 -2.89 22.01
CA PHE A 780 -2.78 -4.11 21.39
C PHE A 780 -4.23 -3.88 20.98
N VAL A 781 -4.50 -3.93 19.69
CA VAL A 781 -5.80 -3.65 19.10
C VAL A 781 -6.44 -4.97 18.67
N SER A 782 -7.59 -5.30 19.25
CA SER A 782 -8.34 -6.52 18.89
C SER A 782 -9.53 -6.15 18.03
N PHE A 783 -9.62 -6.75 16.85
CA PHE A 783 -10.72 -6.58 15.90
C PHE A 783 -11.53 -7.88 15.80
N VAL A 784 -12.86 -7.77 15.86
CA VAL A 784 -13.78 -8.91 15.74
C VAL A 784 -14.90 -8.58 14.76
N ALA A 785 -15.23 -9.55 13.90
CA ALA A 785 -16.31 -9.53 12.94
C ALA A 785 -17.29 -10.68 13.21
N ARG A 786 -18.59 -10.36 13.38
CA ARG A 786 -19.64 -11.31 13.74
C ARG A 786 -20.77 -11.31 12.73
N GLY A 787 -21.15 -12.49 12.22
CA GLY A 787 -22.33 -12.68 11.39
C GLY A 787 -23.32 -13.63 12.06
N GLU A 788 -24.62 -13.41 11.88
CA GLU A 788 -25.64 -14.28 12.47
C GLU A 788 -25.52 -15.72 11.93
N GLY A 789 -25.43 -16.69 12.84
CA GLY A 789 -25.28 -18.11 12.48
C GLY A 789 -23.89 -18.51 11.96
N LEU A 790 -22.91 -17.61 12.01
CA LEU A 790 -21.52 -17.86 11.58
C LEU A 790 -20.57 -17.91 12.79
N TRP A 791 -19.46 -18.64 12.66
CA TRP A 791 -18.33 -18.50 13.55
C TRP A 791 -17.67 -17.12 13.36
N ASP A 792 -17.37 -16.46 14.48
CA ASP A 792 -16.73 -15.15 14.53
C ASP A 792 -15.34 -15.19 13.89
N GLY A 793 -15.02 -14.17 13.11
CA GLY A 793 -13.67 -13.90 12.65
C GLY A 793 -13.01 -12.83 13.53
N ALA A 794 -11.72 -12.97 13.82
CA ALA A 794 -10.98 -12.00 14.60
C ALA A 794 -9.52 -11.89 14.15
N THR A 795 -8.92 -10.74 14.39
CA THR A 795 -7.48 -10.52 14.23
C THR A 795 -7.00 -9.50 15.26
N ASP A 796 -5.75 -9.63 15.66
CA ASP A 796 -5.08 -8.65 16.51
C ASP A 796 -4.10 -7.82 15.69
N ILE A 797 -3.95 -6.54 16.07
CA ILE A 797 -3.12 -5.53 15.42
C ILE A 797 -2.29 -4.84 16.50
N HIS A 798 -0.99 -4.71 16.28
CA HIS A 798 -0.09 -3.98 17.18
C HIS A 798 0.08 -2.54 16.71
N THR A 799 -0.08 -1.57 17.62
CA THR A 799 0.36 -0.20 17.35
C THR A 799 1.71 0.05 18.01
N VAL A 800 2.65 0.64 17.27
CA VAL A 800 4.04 0.88 17.69
C VAL A 800 4.36 2.38 17.70
N PRO A 801 5.29 2.86 18.54
CA PRO A 801 5.64 4.28 18.55
C PRO A 801 6.22 4.74 17.21
N VAL A 802 5.98 6.01 16.87
CA VAL A 802 6.72 6.68 15.79
C VAL A 802 8.18 6.85 16.24
N GLN A 803 9.07 5.96 15.80
CA GLN A 803 10.52 6.09 16.05
C GLN A 803 11.25 6.50 14.78
N GLY A 804 12.25 7.37 14.92
CA GLY A 804 13.23 7.63 13.85
C GLY A 804 14.11 6.41 13.64
N GLY A 805 14.36 6.05 12.38
CA GLY A 805 15.18 4.90 12.00
C GLY A 805 16.54 4.91 12.71
N GLY A 806 17.01 3.72 13.08
CA GLY A 806 18.31 3.56 13.74
C GLY A 806 19.42 3.91 12.75
N ASN A 807 20.39 4.71 13.18
CA ASN A 807 21.57 5.08 12.37
C ASN A 807 22.59 3.93 12.20
N ALA A 808 22.19 2.66 12.25
CA ALA A 808 23.12 1.58 11.95
C ALA A 808 23.06 1.22 10.47
N ASP A 809 24.24 1.02 9.89
CA ASP A 809 24.42 0.52 8.54
C ASP A 809 23.93 -0.95 8.46
N PRO A 810 22.81 -1.24 7.76
CA PRO A 810 22.30 -2.61 7.61
C PRO A 810 23.30 -3.54 6.90
N SER A 811 24.32 -2.98 6.22
CA SER A 811 25.35 -3.73 5.51
C SER A 811 26.48 -4.25 6.39
N ALA A 812 26.49 -3.93 7.69
CA ALA A 812 27.57 -4.30 8.60
C ALA A 812 27.70 -5.82 8.84
N TYR A 813 26.62 -6.59 8.69
CA TYR A 813 26.65 -8.04 8.79
C TYR A 813 26.57 -8.68 7.40
N GLN A 814 27.56 -9.52 7.05
CA GLN A 814 27.52 -10.35 5.84
C GLN A 814 27.21 -11.80 6.23
N PRO A 815 26.33 -12.52 5.49
CA PRO A 815 26.03 -13.92 5.77
C PRO A 815 27.31 -14.73 5.66
N ARG A 816 27.55 -15.62 6.61
CA ARG A 816 28.82 -16.36 6.65
C ARG A 816 28.90 -17.47 5.60
N ARG A 817 27.76 -18.06 5.23
CA ARG A 817 27.63 -19.10 4.20
C ARG A 817 26.16 -19.29 3.80
N ALA A 818 25.92 -19.73 2.57
CA ALA A 818 24.59 -20.14 2.13
C ALA A 818 24.20 -21.50 2.74
N PRO A 819 22.95 -21.68 3.22
CA PRO A 819 22.45 -23.01 3.57
C PRO A 819 22.28 -23.87 2.32
N GLY A 820 22.36 -25.19 2.48
CA GLY A 820 21.92 -26.12 1.42
C GLY A 820 20.40 -26.10 1.26
N ARG A 821 19.87 -26.77 0.23
CA ARG A 821 18.42 -26.94 0.06
C ARG A 821 17.83 -27.75 1.23
N MET A 822 16.72 -27.28 1.81
CA MET A 822 16.08 -27.85 2.99
C MET A 822 14.64 -28.25 2.68
N LEU A 823 14.31 -29.52 2.91
CA LEU A 823 12.96 -30.02 2.99
C LEU A 823 12.79 -30.51 4.43
N GLY A 824 12.12 -29.68 5.23
CA GLY A 824 12.10 -29.78 6.67
C GLY A 824 10.75 -30.25 7.22
N ALA A 825 10.76 -30.82 8.42
CA ALA A 825 9.55 -31.16 9.16
C ALA A 825 9.71 -30.80 10.64
N ASP A 826 8.72 -30.11 11.22
CA ASP A 826 8.64 -29.95 12.68
C ASP A 826 7.99 -31.18 13.30
N ILE A 827 8.80 -32.02 13.94
CA ILE A 827 8.34 -33.24 14.61
C ILE A 827 8.56 -33.19 16.11
N SER A 828 8.55 -31.98 16.69
CA SER A 828 8.75 -31.79 18.12
C SER A 828 7.71 -32.55 18.97
N PHE A 829 6.54 -32.84 18.40
CA PHE A 829 5.46 -33.61 19.02
C PHE A 829 5.68 -35.13 19.00
N LEU A 830 6.67 -35.65 18.26
CA LEU A 830 6.87 -37.10 18.08
C LEU A 830 7.00 -37.86 19.41
N PRO A 831 7.81 -37.43 20.41
CA PRO A 831 7.92 -38.13 21.69
C PRO A 831 6.57 -38.26 22.42
N GLU A 832 5.70 -37.25 22.30
CA GLU A 832 4.38 -37.29 22.90
C GLU A 832 3.45 -38.29 22.21
N LEU A 833 3.49 -38.35 20.88
CA LEU A 833 2.70 -39.32 20.10
C LEU A 833 3.13 -40.76 20.43
N GLU A 834 4.44 -41.01 20.53
CA GLU A 834 4.99 -42.31 20.89
C GLU A 834 4.60 -42.71 22.33
N ALA A 835 4.63 -41.76 23.26
CA ALA A 835 4.19 -41.96 24.64
C ALA A 835 2.67 -42.22 24.75
N ARG A 836 1.87 -41.71 23.81
CA ARG A 836 0.44 -42.04 23.66
C ARG A 836 0.19 -43.41 23.01
N GLY A 837 1.25 -44.11 22.58
CA GLY A 837 1.16 -45.45 21.98
C GLY A 837 1.03 -45.46 20.45
N ILE A 838 1.15 -44.30 19.79
CA ILE A 838 1.08 -44.24 18.33
C ILE A 838 2.30 -44.95 17.72
N ARG A 839 2.08 -45.68 16.63
CA ARG A 839 3.10 -46.41 15.87
C ARG A 839 2.98 -46.05 14.40
N PHE A 840 4.06 -45.51 13.83
CA PHE A 840 4.08 -45.06 12.45
C PHE A 840 4.40 -46.21 11.51
N ARG A 841 3.77 -46.20 10.34
CA ARG A 841 3.96 -47.23 9.32
C ARG A 841 4.14 -46.62 7.95
N ASP A 842 4.81 -47.34 7.07
CA ASP A 842 5.00 -46.97 5.67
C ASP A 842 5.03 -48.21 4.76
N SER A 843 4.77 -48.04 3.47
CA SER A 843 4.74 -49.11 2.49
C SER A 843 6.14 -49.56 2.12
N VAL A 844 6.51 -50.78 2.52
CA VAL A 844 7.76 -51.44 2.12
C VAL A 844 7.41 -52.67 1.30
N ASN A 845 7.85 -52.72 0.04
CA ASN A 845 7.53 -53.81 -0.91
C ASN A 845 6.02 -54.07 -1.07
N GLY A 846 5.19 -53.03 -0.99
CA GLY A 846 3.73 -53.13 -1.13
C GLY A 846 2.98 -53.53 0.14
N HIS A 847 3.68 -53.69 1.28
CA HIS A 847 3.08 -54.00 2.58
C HIS A 847 3.36 -52.90 3.60
N LEU A 848 2.36 -52.61 4.44
CA LEU A 848 2.48 -51.59 5.47
C LEU A 848 3.26 -52.13 6.67
N ALA A 849 4.46 -51.61 6.91
CA ALA A 849 5.36 -52.04 7.98
C ALA A 849 5.58 -50.93 9.02
N GLU A 850 5.63 -51.29 10.31
CA GLU A 850 5.96 -50.35 11.40
C GLU A 850 7.43 -49.93 11.32
N ARG A 851 7.67 -48.61 11.38
CA ARG A 851 9.02 -48.01 11.29
C ARG A 851 9.10 -46.74 12.14
N ASP A 852 10.32 -46.33 12.45
CA ASP A 852 10.59 -45.04 13.08
C ASP A 852 10.16 -43.88 12.16
N ALA A 853 9.43 -42.90 12.71
CA ALA A 853 8.87 -41.80 11.93
C ALA A 853 9.95 -40.94 11.24
N ILE A 854 11.13 -40.77 11.85
CA ILE A 854 12.24 -40.00 11.28
C ILE A 854 12.81 -40.74 10.07
N ALA A 855 12.91 -42.06 10.14
CA ALA A 855 13.33 -42.89 9.01
C ALA A 855 12.34 -42.81 7.84
N ILE A 856 11.03 -42.89 8.12
CA ILE A 856 10.00 -42.74 7.07
C ILE A 856 10.11 -41.37 6.40
N LEU A 857 10.12 -40.28 7.18
CA LEU A 857 10.22 -38.93 6.64
C LEU A 857 11.49 -38.74 5.78
N LYS A 858 12.63 -39.31 6.21
CA LYS A 858 13.87 -39.29 5.44
C LYS A 858 13.73 -39.98 4.08
N ASP A 859 13.10 -41.14 4.04
CA ASP A 859 12.92 -41.90 2.80
C ASP A 859 12.06 -41.09 1.80
N HIS A 860 11.09 -40.33 2.31
CA HIS A 860 10.28 -39.39 1.54
C HIS A 860 10.92 -38.02 1.28
N GLY A 861 12.23 -37.88 1.51
CA GLY A 861 13.01 -36.72 1.09
C GLY A 861 13.18 -35.62 2.13
N ILE A 862 12.61 -35.75 3.34
CA ILE A 862 12.90 -34.83 4.43
C ILE A 862 14.38 -34.93 4.79
N ASN A 863 15.10 -33.81 4.73
CA ASN A 863 16.53 -33.75 5.02
C ASN A 863 16.87 -32.87 6.23
N TYR A 864 15.85 -32.21 6.80
CA TYR A 864 15.95 -31.36 7.97
C TYR A 864 14.83 -31.66 8.96
N ILE A 865 15.14 -31.63 10.25
CA ILE A 865 14.14 -31.68 11.31
C ILE A 865 14.15 -30.35 12.06
N ARG A 866 12.97 -29.84 12.43
CA ARG A 866 12.86 -28.72 13.37
C ARG A 866 12.45 -29.26 14.74
N LEU A 867 13.13 -28.78 15.79
CA LEU A 867 12.83 -29.08 17.18
C LEU A 867 12.59 -27.80 17.97
N ARG A 868 11.48 -27.77 18.69
CA ARG A 868 11.13 -26.72 19.65
C ARG A 868 11.76 -26.99 21.00
N LEU A 869 12.18 -25.93 21.68
CA LEU A 869 12.70 -25.98 23.04
C LEU A 869 12.05 -24.90 23.91
N PHE A 870 11.26 -25.34 24.88
CA PHE A 870 10.65 -24.49 25.92
C PHE A 870 11.53 -24.41 27.17
N ASN A 871 11.31 -23.39 27.99
CA ASN A 871 12.11 -23.15 29.19
C ASN A 871 11.75 -24.12 30.34
N ASP A 872 10.47 -24.20 30.72
CA ASP A 872 9.93 -25.14 31.70
C ASP A 872 8.55 -25.68 31.27
N PRO A 873 8.48 -26.56 30.24
CA PRO A 873 7.22 -27.06 29.73
C PRO A 873 6.53 -28.04 30.69
N ALA A 874 7.24 -28.59 31.69
CA ALA A 874 6.70 -29.56 32.64
C ALA A 874 5.87 -28.92 33.76
N ARG A 875 5.92 -27.60 33.93
CA ARG A 875 5.11 -26.87 34.90
C ARG A 875 3.62 -27.09 34.67
N ASP A 876 2.81 -26.93 35.71
CA ASP A 876 1.35 -27.09 35.63
C ASP A 876 0.69 -26.21 34.55
N SER A 877 1.19 -24.99 34.35
CA SER A 877 0.77 -24.07 33.27
C SER A 877 1.69 -24.13 32.04
N GLY A 878 2.63 -25.06 32.00
CA GLY A 878 3.61 -25.23 30.93
C GLY A 878 3.01 -25.99 29.74
N TYR A 879 3.75 -26.01 28.63
CA TYR A 879 3.30 -26.62 27.37
C TYR A 879 2.89 -28.10 27.51
N SER A 880 3.59 -28.84 28.37
CA SER A 880 3.39 -30.27 28.59
C SER A 880 3.35 -30.59 30.09
N PRO A 881 2.24 -30.25 30.78
CA PRO A 881 2.18 -30.31 32.23
C PRO A 881 2.53 -31.69 32.78
N ARG A 882 3.48 -31.71 33.72
CA ARG A 882 4.05 -32.88 34.42
C ARG A 882 4.82 -33.88 33.55
N LYS A 883 4.79 -33.75 32.22
CA LYS A 883 5.46 -34.67 31.28
C LYS A 883 6.73 -34.08 30.66
N GLY A 884 6.76 -32.76 30.45
CA GLY A 884 7.96 -32.05 30.00
C GLY A 884 8.35 -32.29 28.54
N PHE A 885 7.43 -32.68 27.65
CA PHE A 885 7.76 -32.76 26.22
C PHE A 885 8.25 -31.41 25.69
N CYS A 886 9.21 -31.45 24.75
CA CYS A 886 9.93 -30.28 24.24
C CYS A 886 10.80 -29.52 25.29
N ASP A 887 11.19 -30.19 26.38
CA ASP A 887 12.28 -29.72 27.25
C ASP A 887 13.67 -30.12 26.71
N LEU A 888 14.72 -29.66 27.40
CA LEU A 888 16.10 -29.96 27.00
C LEU A 888 16.40 -31.47 26.98
N ALA A 889 15.82 -32.27 27.89
CA ALA A 889 16.08 -33.70 27.96
C ALA A 889 15.51 -34.44 26.74
N HIS A 890 14.28 -34.12 26.36
CA HIS A 890 13.62 -34.66 25.17
C HIS A 890 14.29 -34.15 23.89
N SER A 891 14.66 -32.87 23.82
CA SER A 891 15.40 -32.32 22.66
C SER A 891 16.77 -33.00 22.48
N LEU A 892 17.49 -33.32 23.56
CA LEU A 892 18.75 -34.09 23.50
C LEU A 892 18.53 -35.52 22.99
N ALA A 893 17.44 -36.18 23.40
CA ALA A 893 17.10 -37.52 22.91
C ALA A 893 16.75 -37.49 21.41
N MET A 894 15.96 -36.50 20.99
CA MET A 894 15.59 -36.30 19.58
C MET A 894 16.81 -35.94 18.73
N ALA A 895 17.69 -35.04 19.20
CA ALA A 895 18.90 -34.66 18.47
C ALA A 895 19.81 -35.88 18.17
N LYS A 896 19.95 -36.83 19.11
CA LYS A 896 20.61 -38.12 18.87
C LYS A 896 19.94 -38.91 17.75
N ARG A 897 18.61 -39.08 17.81
CA ARG A 897 17.83 -39.84 16.80
C ARG A 897 17.98 -39.22 15.41
N ILE A 898 17.87 -37.90 15.32
CA ILE A 898 18.03 -37.14 14.06
C ILE A 898 19.42 -37.34 13.47
N LYS A 899 20.48 -37.12 14.27
CA LYS A 899 21.87 -37.25 13.79
C LYS A 899 22.21 -38.70 13.44
N ALA A 900 21.70 -39.68 14.19
CA ALA A 900 21.82 -41.10 13.85
C ALA A 900 21.14 -41.45 12.52
N ALA A 901 20.01 -40.81 12.21
CA ALA A 901 19.36 -40.92 10.90
C ALA A 901 20.11 -40.18 9.77
N GLY A 902 21.17 -39.42 10.08
CA GLY A 902 21.94 -38.64 9.09
C GLY A 902 21.22 -37.38 8.62
N LEU A 903 20.22 -36.90 9.38
CA LEU A 903 19.50 -35.65 9.07
C LEU A 903 20.18 -34.45 9.74
N ARG A 904 19.94 -33.27 9.18
CA ARG A 904 20.27 -31.99 9.82
C ARG A 904 19.13 -31.55 10.72
N PHE A 905 19.38 -30.65 11.67
CA PHE A 905 18.27 -30.03 12.40
C PHE A 905 18.42 -28.55 12.74
N LEU A 906 17.25 -27.91 12.77
CA LEU A 906 16.99 -26.55 13.22
C LEU A 906 16.48 -26.64 14.67
N LEU A 907 17.18 -25.95 15.58
CA LEU A 907 16.72 -25.80 16.96
C LEU A 907 16.05 -24.45 17.13
N ASP A 908 14.79 -24.47 17.56
CA ASP A 908 13.99 -23.29 17.84
C ASP A 908 13.85 -23.06 19.35
N PHE A 909 14.41 -21.95 19.82
CA PHE A 909 14.23 -21.50 21.20
C PHE A 909 12.95 -20.67 21.31
N HIS A 910 11.92 -21.23 21.94
CA HIS A 910 10.66 -20.50 22.15
C HIS A 910 10.76 -19.39 23.21
N TYR A 911 11.73 -19.48 24.13
CA TYR A 911 11.88 -18.55 25.25
C TYR A 911 10.58 -18.32 26.05
N SER A 912 9.79 -19.38 26.21
CA SER A 912 8.53 -19.42 26.96
C SER A 912 8.39 -20.77 27.67
N ASP A 913 7.56 -20.82 28.71
CA ASP A 913 7.14 -22.09 29.36
C ASP A 913 5.94 -22.73 28.63
N TYR A 914 5.18 -21.94 27.87
CA TYR A 914 4.02 -22.35 27.10
C TYR A 914 4.17 -21.95 25.62
N TRP A 915 3.15 -22.21 24.81
CA TRP A 915 3.09 -21.84 23.40
C TRP A 915 3.50 -20.39 23.12
N ALA A 916 4.29 -20.19 22.07
CA ALA A 916 4.71 -18.88 21.58
C ALA A 916 4.35 -18.72 20.10
N ASP A 917 3.52 -17.71 19.80
CA ASP A 917 3.00 -17.36 18.46
C ASP A 917 2.88 -15.82 18.35
N PRO A 918 2.56 -15.23 17.19
CA PRO A 918 2.45 -13.78 17.04
C PRO A 918 1.47 -13.08 18.00
N GLY A 919 0.47 -13.80 18.53
CA GLY A 919 -0.48 -13.28 19.50
C GLY A 919 -0.09 -13.54 20.97
N LYS A 920 0.88 -14.41 21.24
CA LYS A 920 1.28 -14.84 22.58
C LYS A 920 2.79 -15.06 22.66
N GLN A 921 3.52 -14.12 23.27
CA GLN A 921 4.98 -14.22 23.45
C GLN A 921 5.39 -14.10 24.92
N TYR A 922 4.61 -14.69 25.84
CA TYR A 922 4.81 -14.54 27.28
C TYR A 922 6.17 -15.09 27.73
N LYS A 923 6.85 -14.33 28.61
CA LYS A 923 8.10 -14.78 29.19
C LYS A 923 7.90 -15.98 30.14
N PRO A 924 8.94 -16.83 30.33
CA PRO A 924 8.93 -17.88 31.33
C PRO A 924 8.67 -17.33 32.72
N ALA A 925 7.98 -18.11 33.55
CA ALA A 925 7.65 -17.72 34.92
C ALA A 925 8.91 -17.53 35.80
N ALA A 926 10.00 -18.24 35.48
CA ALA A 926 11.31 -18.03 36.13
C ALA A 926 11.93 -16.64 35.83
N TRP A 927 11.44 -15.94 34.81
CA TRP A 927 11.96 -14.64 34.38
C TRP A 927 11.01 -13.48 34.71
N THR A 928 9.86 -13.78 35.30
CA THR A 928 8.89 -12.77 35.74
C THR A 928 9.50 -11.89 36.83
N GLY A 929 9.36 -10.57 36.67
CA GLY A 929 9.89 -9.57 37.62
C GLY A 929 11.39 -9.29 37.52
N LEU A 930 12.14 -9.96 36.63
CA LEU A 930 13.55 -9.65 36.43
C LEU A 930 13.75 -8.27 35.78
N PRO A 931 14.69 -7.43 36.28
CA PRO A 931 15.13 -6.25 35.58
C PRO A 931 15.70 -6.60 34.20
N PHE A 932 15.51 -5.72 33.20
CA PHE A 932 15.88 -6.00 31.81
C PHE A 932 17.32 -6.54 31.60
N PRO A 933 18.38 -6.03 32.26
CA PRO A 933 19.72 -6.60 32.13
C PRO A 933 19.78 -8.08 32.55
N GLN A 934 19.10 -8.46 33.63
CA GLN A 934 19.04 -9.85 34.12
C GLN A 934 18.18 -10.73 33.21
N LEU A 935 17.10 -10.17 32.66
CA LEU A 935 16.27 -10.85 31.65
C LEU A 935 17.09 -11.20 30.41
N ARG A 936 17.84 -10.22 29.88
CA ARG A 936 18.76 -10.41 28.75
C ARG A 936 19.82 -11.46 29.05
N ASP A 937 20.40 -11.42 30.25
CA ASP A 937 21.41 -12.40 30.65
C ASP A 937 20.79 -13.81 30.83
N SER A 938 19.52 -13.90 31.21
CA SER A 938 18.77 -15.16 31.30
C SER A 938 18.53 -15.79 29.92
N VAL A 939 18.17 -15.00 28.91
CA VAL A 939 18.08 -15.47 27.51
C VAL A 939 19.42 -16.04 27.07
N TYR A 940 20.52 -15.30 27.24
CA TYR A 940 21.86 -15.78 26.90
C TYR A 940 22.22 -17.08 27.66
N ALA A 941 21.96 -17.14 28.97
CA ALA A 941 22.30 -18.29 29.81
C ALA A 941 21.50 -19.55 29.41
N PHE A 942 20.21 -19.41 29.12
CA PHE A 942 19.36 -20.52 28.67
C PHE A 942 19.85 -21.10 27.34
N THR A 943 20.07 -20.24 26.35
CA THR A 943 20.59 -20.64 25.02
C THR A 943 21.96 -21.31 25.15
N LYS A 944 22.87 -20.72 25.94
CA LYS A 944 24.21 -21.28 26.18
C LYS A 944 24.15 -22.65 26.84
N ARG A 945 23.31 -22.83 27.86
CA ARG A 945 23.14 -24.11 28.58
C ARG A 945 22.68 -25.22 27.64
N ALA A 946 21.67 -24.96 26.82
CA ALA A 946 21.15 -25.95 25.87
C ALA A 946 22.20 -26.35 24.83
N LEU A 947 22.90 -25.36 24.25
CA LEU A 947 23.95 -25.63 23.25
C LEU A 947 25.16 -26.34 23.83
N LEU A 948 25.56 -26.04 25.07
CA LEU A 948 26.62 -26.77 25.76
C LEU A 948 26.26 -28.25 25.96
N ALA A 949 25.01 -28.54 26.33
CA ALA A 949 24.54 -29.92 26.47
C ALA A 949 24.55 -30.67 25.13
N LEU A 950 24.09 -30.04 24.05
CA LEU A 950 24.15 -30.61 22.69
C LEU A 950 25.59 -30.80 22.21
N LYS A 951 26.49 -29.85 22.52
CA LYS A 951 27.92 -29.95 22.21
C LYS A 951 28.58 -31.10 22.94
N ALA A 952 28.31 -31.26 24.23
CA ALA A 952 28.84 -32.37 25.03
C ALA A 952 28.37 -33.74 24.48
N GLN A 953 27.20 -33.78 23.86
CA GLN A 953 26.64 -34.99 23.22
C GLN A 953 27.13 -35.19 21.76
N GLY A 954 27.81 -34.22 21.16
CA GLY A 954 28.22 -34.28 19.74
C GLY A 954 27.08 -34.05 18.74
N THR A 955 25.96 -33.48 19.18
CA THR A 955 24.73 -33.32 18.39
C THR A 955 24.36 -31.84 18.20
N LEU A 956 25.35 -30.97 17.98
CA LEU A 956 25.09 -29.55 17.73
C LEU A 956 24.09 -29.33 16.56
N PRO A 957 23.20 -28.33 16.67
CA PRO A 957 22.27 -27.98 15.61
C PRO A 957 23.01 -27.40 14.41
N ASP A 958 22.41 -27.54 13.23
CA ASP A 958 22.93 -27.00 11.97
C ASP A 958 22.45 -25.54 11.76
N MET A 959 21.31 -25.21 12.34
CA MET A 959 20.71 -23.88 12.37
C MET A 959 20.00 -23.63 13.70
N VAL A 960 20.01 -22.39 14.18
CA VAL A 960 19.29 -21.95 15.38
C VAL A 960 18.39 -20.78 15.03
N GLN A 961 17.19 -20.83 15.61
CA GLN A 961 16.22 -19.76 15.64
C GLN A 961 16.10 -19.24 17.09
N CYS A 962 16.27 -17.94 17.26
CA CYS A 962 16.11 -17.26 18.55
C CYS A 962 14.73 -16.62 18.62
N GLY A 963 13.74 -17.35 19.14
CA GLY A 963 12.34 -16.94 19.21
C GLY A 963 11.51 -17.47 18.04
N ASN A 964 10.24 -17.78 18.30
CA ASN A 964 9.30 -18.29 17.29
C ASN A 964 8.37 -17.17 16.77
N GLU A 965 8.27 -16.99 15.45
CA GLU A 965 7.34 -16.05 14.81
C GLU A 965 7.34 -14.65 15.46
N ILE A 966 8.52 -14.02 15.54
CA ILE A 966 8.75 -12.87 16.43
C ILE A 966 8.42 -11.51 15.83
N ASN A 967 7.59 -11.42 14.79
CA ASN A 967 7.21 -10.14 14.16
C ASN A 967 6.46 -9.19 15.12
N HIS A 968 5.93 -9.69 16.23
CA HIS A 968 5.40 -8.87 17.35
C HIS A 968 6.27 -8.90 18.62
N GLY A 969 7.43 -9.55 18.56
CA GLY A 969 8.42 -9.60 19.63
C GLY A 969 8.60 -10.98 20.26
N MET A 970 9.31 -11.03 21.38
CA MET A 970 9.54 -12.23 22.22
C MET A 970 9.65 -11.81 23.69
N VAL A 971 9.35 -12.69 24.65
CA VAL A 971 9.61 -12.41 26.09
C VAL A 971 8.91 -11.12 26.56
N TRP A 972 7.60 -11.04 26.32
CA TRP A 972 6.79 -9.86 26.63
C TRP A 972 6.69 -9.54 28.13
N PRO A 973 6.49 -8.25 28.49
CA PRO A 973 6.34 -7.09 27.58
C PRO A 973 7.65 -6.50 27.04
N GLU A 974 8.79 -6.73 27.67
CA GLU A 974 10.05 -6.00 27.43
C GLU A 974 10.63 -6.25 26.05
N GLY A 975 10.42 -7.42 25.47
CA GLY A 975 10.78 -7.71 24.08
C GLY A 975 9.62 -7.57 23.09
N SER A 976 8.58 -6.79 23.39
CA SER A 976 7.56 -6.41 22.41
C SER A 976 8.13 -5.51 21.31
N VAL A 977 7.52 -5.51 20.12
CA VAL A 977 7.84 -4.53 19.06
C VAL A 977 7.57 -3.08 19.44
N GLN A 978 6.86 -2.83 20.54
CA GLN A 978 6.77 -1.50 21.16
C GLN A 978 8.11 -1.05 21.78
N HIS A 979 9.06 -1.96 21.97
CA HIS A 979 10.37 -1.75 22.59
C HIS A 979 11.50 -2.32 21.72
N LEU A 980 11.64 -1.83 20.49
CA LEU A 980 12.56 -2.38 19.47
C LEU A 980 14.02 -2.55 19.94
N ASP A 981 14.55 -1.62 20.73
CA ASP A 981 15.93 -1.71 21.26
C ASP A 981 16.07 -2.87 22.26
N SER A 982 15.09 -3.03 23.15
CA SER A 982 15.03 -4.12 24.11
C SER A 982 14.86 -5.47 23.41
N LEU A 983 13.95 -5.55 22.43
CA LEU A 983 13.77 -6.74 21.59
C LEU A 983 15.07 -7.12 20.86
N ALA A 984 15.71 -6.19 20.16
CA ALA A 984 16.97 -6.44 19.47
C ALA A 984 18.08 -6.90 20.43
N ALA A 985 18.14 -6.34 21.64
CA ALA A 985 19.10 -6.76 22.66
C ALA A 985 18.84 -8.20 23.18
N LEU A 986 17.58 -8.63 23.29
CA LEU A 986 17.23 -10.01 23.66
C LEU A 986 17.60 -11.00 22.55
N ILE A 987 17.28 -10.70 21.28
CA ILE A 987 17.66 -11.54 20.13
C ILE A 987 19.19 -11.64 20.06
N ASN A 988 19.89 -10.53 20.22
CA ASN A 988 21.35 -10.51 20.22
C ASN A 988 21.97 -11.28 21.38
N ALA A 989 21.30 -11.34 22.54
CA ALA A 989 21.76 -12.16 23.67
C ALA A 989 21.73 -13.66 23.31
N GLY A 990 20.65 -14.14 22.69
CA GLY A 990 20.55 -15.50 22.16
C GLY A 990 21.60 -15.76 21.07
N ASN A 991 21.68 -14.88 20.08
CA ASN A 991 22.66 -14.99 18.98
C ASN A 991 24.10 -15.02 19.49
N ARG A 992 24.44 -14.23 20.51
CA ARG A 992 25.77 -14.23 21.14
C ARG A 992 26.11 -15.60 21.73
N ALA A 993 25.16 -16.24 22.44
CA ALA A 993 25.37 -17.58 22.98
C ALA A 993 25.59 -18.61 21.86
N VAL A 994 24.84 -18.54 20.76
CA VAL A 994 25.03 -19.40 19.59
C VAL A 994 26.43 -19.21 19.00
N ARG A 995 26.85 -17.96 18.78
CA ARG A 995 28.16 -17.64 18.19
C ARG A 995 29.32 -18.09 19.06
N GLU A 996 29.17 -18.08 20.37
CA GLU A 996 30.20 -18.53 21.30
C GLU A 996 30.37 -20.06 21.32
N ILE A 997 29.25 -20.81 21.33
CA ILE A 997 29.30 -22.27 21.54
C ILE A 997 29.37 -23.04 20.21
N ALA A 998 28.64 -22.56 19.20
CA ALA A 998 28.44 -23.19 17.90
C ALA A 998 28.66 -22.16 16.76
N PRO A 999 29.89 -21.65 16.57
CA PRO A 999 30.17 -20.56 15.61
C PRO A 999 29.87 -20.90 14.14
N GLN A 1000 29.76 -22.20 13.81
CA GLN A 1000 29.41 -22.70 12.48
C GLN A 1000 27.89 -22.86 12.28
N CYS A 1001 27.08 -22.74 13.32
CA CYS A 1001 25.63 -22.84 13.22
C CYS A 1001 25.05 -21.60 12.53
N LEU A 1002 24.08 -21.80 11.63
CA LEU A 1002 23.38 -20.71 10.96
C LEU A 1002 22.38 -20.04 11.91
N LEU A 1003 22.24 -18.72 11.82
CA LEU A 1003 21.22 -17.96 12.54
C LEU A 1003 20.04 -17.63 11.62
N MET A 1004 18.84 -18.01 12.04
CA MET A 1004 17.59 -17.64 11.38
C MET A 1004 16.89 -16.52 12.16
N LEU A 1005 16.46 -15.48 11.45
CA LEU A 1005 15.49 -14.51 11.95
C LEU A 1005 14.11 -14.92 11.43
N HIS A 1006 13.22 -15.36 12.32
CA HIS A 1006 11.93 -15.95 11.96
C HIS A 1006 10.76 -15.01 12.28
N ILE A 1007 9.92 -14.72 11.28
CA ILE A 1007 8.71 -13.91 11.39
C ILE A 1007 7.48 -14.68 10.86
N ALA A 1008 6.26 -14.30 11.28
CA ALA A 1008 5.03 -14.79 10.66
C ALA A 1008 4.63 -13.96 9.42
N LEU A 1009 3.40 -14.19 8.94
CA LEU A 1009 2.75 -13.40 7.90
C LEU A 1009 3.51 -13.35 6.57
N GLY A 1010 3.90 -14.53 6.05
CA GLY A 1010 4.75 -14.66 4.88
C GLY A 1010 4.29 -13.96 3.58
N GLY A 1011 3.02 -13.57 3.44
CA GLY A 1011 2.55 -12.73 2.33
C GLY A 1011 2.54 -11.22 2.61
N GLN A 1012 2.73 -10.77 3.86
CA GLN A 1012 2.68 -9.35 4.23
C GLN A 1012 4.07 -8.70 4.15
N ASN A 1013 4.42 -8.21 2.95
CA ASN A 1013 5.75 -7.66 2.67
C ASN A 1013 6.07 -6.41 3.48
N ASP A 1014 5.14 -5.46 3.63
CA ASP A 1014 5.41 -4.21 4.35
C ASP A 1014 5.76 -4.47 5.82
N GLU A 1015 5.05 -5.40 6.47
CA GLU A 1015 5.35 -5.81 7.85
C GLU A 1015 6.69 -6.53 7.95
N SER A 1016 6.98 -7.43 7.01
CA SER A 1016 8.26 -8.14 6.93
C SER A 1016 9.43 -7.17 6.80
N VAL A 1017 9.32 -6.22 5.87
CA VAL A 1017 10.33 -5.19 5.61
C VAL A 1017 10.51 -4.30 6.83
N TRP A 1018 9.42 -3.82 7.44
CA TRP A 1018 9.51 -2.98 8.63
C TRP A 1018 10.24 -3.68 9.77
N PHE A 1019 9.86 -4.91 10.10
CA PHE A 1019 10.47 -5.66 11.20
C PHE A 1019 11.94 -5.98 10.91
N ILE A 1020 12.24 -6.56 9.75
CA ILE A 1020 13.60 -6.97 9.38
C ILE A 1020 14.52 -5.76 9.32
N GLN A 1021 14.09 -4.66 8.69
CA GLN A 1021 14.86 -3.41 8.65
C GLN A 1021 15.20 -2.94 10.06
N ASN A 1022 14.21 -2.86 10.95
CA ASN A 1022 14.42 -2.39 12.33
C ASN A 1022 15.37 -3.29 13.14
N MET A 1023 15.34 -4.61 12.91
CA MET A 1023 16.23 -5.55 13.57
C MET A 1023 17.67 -5.43 13.04
N LEU A 1024 17.85 -5.33 11.71
CA LEU A 1024 19.16 -5.18 11.09
C LEU A 1024 19.81 -3.84 11.47
N GLU A 1025 19.05 -2.74 11.50
CA GLU A 1025 19.48 -1.42 12.00
C GLU A 1025 19.84 -1.42 13.50
N ARG A 1026 19.50 -2.48 14.24
CA ARG A 1026 19.89 -2.66 15.65
C ARG A 1026 20.93 -3.75 15.84
N GLY A 1027 21.58 -4.15 14.75
CA GLY A 1027 22.71 -5.09 14.74
C GLY A 1027 22.32 -6.55 14.96
N VAL A 1028 21.04 -6.91 14.80
CA VAL A 1028 20.61 -8.31 14.85
C VAL A 1028 21.24 -9.11 13.70
N GLN A 1029 21.95 -10.17 14.05
CA GLN A 1029 22.60 -11.06 13.08
C GLN A 1029 21.62 -12.11 12.55
N ALA A 1030 21.50 -12.20 11.22
CA ALA A 1030 20.71 -13.22 10.55
C ALA A 1030 21.44 -13.69 9.28
N ASP A 1031 21.67 -15.00 9.19
CA ASP A 1031 22.19 -15.65 7.98
C ASP A 1031 21.05 -15.98 7.00
N VAL A 1032 19.88 -16.34 7.53
CA VAL A 1032 18.68 -16.74 6.79
C VAL A 1032 17.46 -16.01 7.35
N LEU A 1033 16.54 -15.61 6.48
CA LEU A 1033 15.23 -15.07 6.87
C LEU A 1033 14.19 -16.20 6.80
N GLY A 1034 13.55 -16.51 7.92
CA GLY A 1034 12.49 -17.50 8.03
C GLY A 1034 11.12 -16.84 8.05
N LEU A 1035 10.16 -17.37 7.31
CA LEU A 1035 8.78 -16.88 7.29
C LEU A 1035 7.78 -18.02 7.54
N SER A 1036 6.77 -17.77 8.36
CA SER A 1036 5.60 -18.64 8.47
C SER A 1036 4.51 -18.19 7.51
N TYR A 1037 3.94 -19.14 6.75
CA TYR A 1037 2.93 -18.86 5.73
C TYR A 1037 1.79 -19.87 5.79
N TYR A 1038 0.61 -19.37 6.14
CA TYR A 1038 -0.63 -20.11 6.15
C TYR A 1038 -1.62 -19.42 5.19
N PRO A 1039 -1.96 -20.01 4.03
CA PRO A 1039 -2.77 -19.36 2.99
C PRO A 1039 -4.12 -18.81 3.47
N LYS A 1040 -4.69 -19.39 4.54
CA LYS A 1040 -5.95 -18.92 5.14
C LYS A 1040 -5.82 -17.53 5.79
N TRP A 1041 -4.64 -17.16 6.29
CA TRP A 1041 -4.44 -15.99 7.15
C TRP A 1041 -3.35 -15.03 6.64
N HIS A 1042 -2.35 -15.54 5.90
CA HIS A 1042 -1.10 -14.81 5.63
C HIS A 1042 -1.03 -14.26 4.19
N GLY A 1043 -2.18 -14.04 3.55
CA GLY A 1043 -2.27 -13.58 2.16
C GLY A 1043 -2.21 -14.71 1.13
N THR A 1044 -2.27 -14.35 -0.14
CA THR A 1044 -2.29 -15.27 -1.28
C THR A 1044 -0.91 -15.84 -1.61
N LEU A 1045 -0.86 -16.87 -2.48
CA LEU A 1045 0.40 -17.42 -2.98
C LEU A 1045 1.21 -16.38 -3.79
N ALA A 1046 0.54 -15.45 -4.45
CA ALA A 1046 1.19 -14.35 -5.17
C ALA A 1046 1.88 -13.39 -4.19
N ASP A 1047 1.22 -13.10 -3.06
CA ASP A 1047 1.77 -12.27 -1.98
C ASP A 1047 3.02 -12.91 -1.38
N LEU A 1048 2.99 -14.23 -1.11
CA LEU A 1048 4.16 -14.98 -0.65
C LEU A 1048 5.32 -14.86 -1.65
N ARG A 1049 5.05 -15.10 -2.94
CA ARG A 1049 6.09 -15.04 -3.99
C ARG A 1049 6.71 -13.64 -4.07
N TYR A 1050 5.89 -12.60 -4.04
CA TYR A 1050 6.36 -11.22 -4.05
C TYR A 1050 7.23 -10.93 -2.83
N ASN A 1051 6.74 -11.28 -1.63
CA ASN A 1051 7.46 -11.02 -0.39
C ASN A 1051 8.83 -11.73 -0.37
N LEU A 1052 8.89 -13.02 -0.69
CA LEU A 1052 10.15 -13.77 -0.70
C LEU A 1052 11.18 -13.18 -1.68
N ASN A 1053 10.76 -12.78 -2.89
CA ASN A 1053 11.65 -12.16 -3.87
C ASN A 1053 12.11 -10.76 -3.44
N ASP A 1054 11.21 -9.93 -2.91
CA ASP A 1054 11.57 -8.61 -2.39
C ASP A 1054 12.57 -8.72 -1.23
N LEU A 1055 12.31 -9.55 -0.21
CA LEU A 1055 13.20 -9.70 0.94
C LEU A 1055 14.58 -10.24 0.53
N ALA A 1056 14.62 -11.24 -0.36
CA ALA A 1056 15.86 -11.82 -0.85
C ALA A 1056 16.73 -10.78 -1.59
N ARG A 1057 16.11 -9.99 -2.47
CA ARG A 1057 16.75 -8.92 -3.25
C ARG A 1057 17.15 -7.72 -2.37
N ARG A 1058 16.24 -7.27 -1.50
CA ARG A 1058 16.39 -6.08 -0.64
C ARG A 1058 17.50 -6.25 0.38
N TYR A 1059 17.55 -7.40 1.05
CA TYR A 1059 18.51 -7.64 2.13
C TYR A 1059 19.73 -8.46 1.70
N ASN A 1060 19.75 -8.94 0.45
CA ASN A 1060 20.80 -9.84 -0.03
C ASN A 1060 20.94 -11.04 0.93
N ARG A 1061 19.82 -11.72 1.22
CA ARG A 1061 19.72 -12.85 2.15
C ARG A 1061 19.01 -14.04 1.51
N ASP A 1062 19.31 -15.23 2.01
CA ASP A 1062 18.55 -16.42 1.69
C ASP A 1062 17.23 -16.44 2.50
N VAL A 1063 16.17 -16.97 1.91
CA VAL A 1063 14.82 -17.04 2.50
C VAL A 1063 14.33 -18.49 2.61
N VAL A 1064 13.54 -18.77 3.65
CA VAL A 1064 12.97 -20.09 3.96
C VAL A 1064 11.54 -19.91 4.44
N VAL A 1065 10.61 -20.74 3.96
CA VAL A 1065 9.27 -20.83 4.56
C VAL A 1065 9.34 -21.88 5.68
N VAL A 1066 9.52 -21.42 6.91
CA VAL A 1066 9.90 -22.27 8.05
C VAL A 1066 8.69 -22.82 8.81
N GLU A 1067 7.48 -22.33 8.54
CA GLU A 1067 6.24 -23.03 8.87
C GLU A 1067 5.18 -22.81 7.78
N TYR A 1068 4.50 -23.89 7.40
CA TYR A 1068 3.30 -23.88 6.57
C TYR A 1068 2.52 -25.17 6.84
N SER A 1069 1.25 -25.25 6.45
CA SER A 1069 0.48 -26.50 6.53
C SER A 1069 -0.17 -26.90 5.21
N GLN A 1070 -0.94 -26.00 4.59
CA GLN A 1070 -1.61 -26.22 3.30
C GLN A 1070 -0.71 -25.96 2.08
N LEU A 1071 -1.17 -26.37 0.89
CA LEU A 1071 -0.58 -26.03 -0.42
C LEU A 1071 0.91 -26.44 -0.53
N LYS A 1072 1.20 -27.69 -0.12
CA LYS A 1072 2.57 -28.18 0.09
C LYS A 1072 3.47 -28.04 -1.14
N GLN A 1073 2.95 -28.32 -2.33
CA GLN A 1073 3.73 -28.27 -3.56
C GLN A 1073 3.92 -26.84 -4.04
N GLU A 1074 2.89 -26.02 -3.93
CA GLU A 1074 2.85 -24.63 -4.37
C GLU A 1074 3.77 -23.77 -3.52
N VAL A 1075 3.73 -23.93 -2.19
CA VAL A 1075 4.63 -23.24 -1.26
C VAL A 1075 6.08 -23.65 -1.53
N ALA A 1076 6.35 -24.94 -1.78
CA ALA A 1076 7.69 -25.41 -2.16
C ALA A 1076 8.14 -24.82 -3.50
N ASP A 1077 7.29 -24.85 -4.53
CA ASP A 1077 7.57 -24.30 -5.85
C ASP A 1077 7.89 -22.81 -5.82
N ILE A 1078 7.13 -22.03 -5.04
CA ILE A 1078 7.36 -20.60 -4.85
C ILE A 1078 8.68 -20.38 -4.12
N THR A 1079 8.90 -21.11 -3.04
CA THR A 1079 10.10 -20.94 -2.22
C THR A 1079 11.35 -21.29 -3.01
N PHE A 1080 11.43 -22.46 -3.63
CA PHE A 1080 12.60 -22.85 -4.42
C PHE A 1080 12.73 -22.09 -5.75
N GLY A 1081 11.70 -21.33 -6.15
CA GLY A 1081 11.66 -20.48 -7.33
C GLY A 1081 12.05 -19.02 -7.08
N VAL A 1082 12.48 -18.65 -5.86
CA VAL A 1082 12.94 -17.28 -5.55
C VAL A 1082 14.18 -16.94 -6.39
N GLU A 1083 14.18 -15.72 -6.95
CA GLU A 1083 15.20 -15.21 -7.84
C GLU A 1083 16.63 -15.31 -7.26
N GLY A 1084 17.59 -15.59 -8.14
CA GLY A 1084 19.00 -15.76 -7.76
C GLY A 1084 19.28 -17.01 -6.92
N ASP A 1085 18.40 -18.04 -6.96
CA ASP A 1085 18.50 -19.28 -6.17
C ASP A 1085 18.60 -19.02 -4.65
N ARG A 1086 17.90 -17.99 -4.16
CA ARG A 1086 17.95 -17.57 -2.74
C ARG A 1086 16.90 -18.22 -1.86
N GLY A 1087 15.97 -18.96 -2.45
CA GLY A 1087 14.96 -19.69 -1.71
C GLY A 1087 15.47 -21.08 -1.33
N ARG A 1088 15.80 -21.25 -0.05
CA ARG A 1088 16.62 -22.36 0.41
C ARG A 1088 15.86 -23.50 1.04
N GLY A 1089 14.58 -23.34 1.36
CA GLY A 1089 13.81 -24.48 1.84
C GLY A 1089 12.45 -24.19 2.42
N THR A 1090 11.73 -25.27 2.72
CA THR A 1090 10.42 -25.24 3.37
C THR A 1090 10.39 -26.21 4.56
N PHE A 1091 9.62 -25.89 5.60
CA PHE A 1091 9.40 -26.75 6.76
C PHE A 1091 7.90 -26.93 7.01
N ILE A 1092 7.43 -28.17 6.92
CA ILE A 1092 6.02 -28.47 7.22
C ILE A 1092 5.77 -28.43 8.72
N TRP A 1093 4.70 -27.75 9.10
CA TRP A 1093 4.26 -27.62 10.48
C TRP A 1093 3.56 -28.89 10.97
N GLU A 1094 4.07 -29.48 12.05
CA GLU A 1094 3.52 -30.63 12.77
C GLU A 1094 2.84 -31.69 11.87
N PRO A 1095 3.58 -32.30 10.90
CA PRO A 1095 2.98 -33.20 9.92
C PRO A 1095 2.49 -34.52 10.54
N LEU A 1096 2.79 -34.81 11.81
CA LEU A 1096 2.43 -36.05 12.47
C LEU A 1096 1.09 -35.99 13.24
N ASN A 1097 0.48 -34.81 13.43
CA ASN A 1097 -0.64 -34.66 14.39
C ASN A 1097 -1.64 -33.51 14.08
N THR A 1098 -1.56 -32.86 12.92
CA THR A 1098 -2.46 -31.74 12.55
C THR A 1098 -3.52 -32.13 11.54
N TRP A 1099 -4.42 -31.20 11.19
CA TRP A 1099 -5.49 -31.38 10.19
C TRP A 1099 -4.98 -31.65 8.76
N GLU A 1100 -3.70 -31.37 8.49
CA GLU A 1100 -3.01 -31.56 7.21
C GLU A 1100 -1.86 -32.59 7.34
N SER A 1101 -2.03 -33.55 8.25
CA SER A 1101 -1.03 -34.55 8.62
C SER A 1101 -0.71 -35.54 7.50
N VAL A 1102 0.57 -35.91 7.42
CA VAL A 1102 1.07 -36.92 6.50
C VAL A 1102 0.83 -38.34 7.02
N PHE A 1103 0.34 -38.48 8.25
CA PHE A 1103 -0.15 -39.72 8.84
C PHE A 1103 -1.55 -39.54 9.44
N ASP A 1104 -2.39 -40.57 9.38
CA ASP A 1104 -3.66 -40.62 10.11
C ASP A 1104 -3.44 -40.81 11.63
N LYS A 1105 -4.53 -40.80 12.40
CA LYS A 1105 -4.48 -40.91 13.87
C LYS A 1105 -3.94 -42.27 14.34
N GLU A 1106 -3.96 -43.27 13.47
CA GLU A 1106 -3.46 -44.63 13.71
C GLU A 1106 -2.01 -44.82 13.22
N GLY A 1107 -1.37 -43.75 12.70
CA GLY A 1107 0.01 -43.74 12.24
C GLY A 1107 0.23 -44.31 10.83
N LYS A 1108 -0.82 -44.43 10.01
CA LYS A 1108 -0.71 -44.87 8.60
C LYS A 1108 -0.51 -43.67 7.66
N PRO A 1109 0.21 -43.80 6.54
CA PRO A 1109 0.52 -42.68 5.68
C PRO A 1109 -0.74 -42.19 4.96
N THR A 1110 -0.91 -40.87 4.87
CA THR A 1110 -1.93 -40.24 4.04
C THR A 1110 -1.37 -39.93 2.64
N PRO A 1111 -2.20 -39.59 1.64
CA PRO A 1111 -1.71 -39.16 0.34
C PRO A 1111 -0.72 -37.99 0.38
N TYR A 1112 -0.75 -37.17 1.45
CA TYR A 1112 0.14 -36.03 1.61
C TYR A 1112 1.60 -36.39 1.85
N LEU A 1113 1.91 -37.58 2.37
CA LEU A 1113 3.30 -38.02 2.54
C LEU A 1113 4.03 -38.08 1.19
N TYR A 1114 3.36 -38.63 0.18
CA TYR A 1114 3.90 -38.80 -1.18
C TYR A 1114 4.03 -37.48 -1.95
N PHE A 1115 3.51 -36.35 -1.42
CA PHE A 1115 3.74 -35.05 -2.04
C PHE A 1115 5.21 -34.65 -1.91
N TYR A 1116 5.88 -35.07 -0.84
CA TYR A 1116 7.30 -34.79 -0.60
C TYR A 1116 8.24 -35.54 -1.54
N ASP A 1117 7.86 -36.74 -1.99
CA ASP A 1117 8.57 -37.45 -3.06
C ASP A 1117 8.61 -36.62 -4.34
N ARG A 1118 7.46 -36.03 -4.70
CA ARG A 1118 7.33 -35.18 -5.90
C ARG A 1118 8.09 -33.87 -5.74
N ILE A 1119 8.03 -33.23 -4.57
CA ILE A 1119 8.79 -32.00 -4.27
C ILE A 1119 10.30 -32.29 -4.38
N ARG A 1120 10.78 -33.36 -3.76
CA ARG A 1120 12.17 -33.81 -3.84
C ARG A 1120 12.57 -34.07 -5.29
N GLN A 1121 11.77 -34.83 -6.03
CA GLN A 1121 12.06 -35.17 -7.43
C GLN A 1121 12.14 -33.93 -8.32
N LYS A 1122 11.39 -32.88 -8.01
CA LYS A 1122 11.39 -31.63 -8.78
C LYS A 1122 12.55 -30.70 -8.41
N HIS A 1123 12.86 -30.54 -7.12
CA HIS A 1123 13.73 -29.46 -6.62
C HIS A 1123 15.09 -29.90 -6.09
N PHE A 1124 15.33 -31.21 -5.93
CA PHE A 1124 16.55 -31.77 -5.33
C PHE A 1124 17.30 -32.73 -6.26
N LYS A 1125 17.00 -32.74 -7.57
CA LYS A 1125 17.79 -33.49 -8.56
C LYS A 1125 19.15 -32.81 -8.76
N HIS A 1126 20.18 -33.64 -8.75
CA HIS A 1126 21.60 -33.33 -8.87
C HIS A 1126 21.96 -32.55 -10.14
#